data_AF-A0A2E9QN96-F1
#
_entry.id   AF-A0A2E9QN96-F1
#
_cell.length_a   1.000
_cell.length_b   1.000
_cell.length_c   1.000
_cell.angle_alpha   90.00
_cell.angle_beta   90.00
_cell.angle_gamma   90.00
#
_symmetry.space_group_name_H-M   'P 1'
#
loop_
_entity.id
_entity.type
_entity.pdbx_description
1 polymer ?
#
loop_
_entity_poly.entity_id
_entity_poly.type
_entity_poly.pdbx_seq_one_letter_code
_entity_poly.pdbx_strand_id
1 'polypeptide(L)'
;MVFRRLIALYCVCALCFVYLSVQSGCTNPSTSGTETNKEKTFVDGFVIVDGGEHSGNCSDEECSIGLPSFCLDAQTLRVYDTKGSCHEAKGQCEYPFTDSKCPGLCRNGQCYAKDDFCASAKCDTPDKAKCLNNMTLRRFALPGTCKDKVCEYKTFDDPCPHGCKDGACLPDPCIGITCQTPPAPTCTDSKTLKNHYSPGVCKAGKCVYSTSNQTCPRGCAQGKCKVGTGFTPLQPFRFLDTRGSTRPTKAFTKCIPIGGKGGVPQNSRAVYINLVAVNPTSPGYLTAYPKGVSRPTSSSLNFRLGGPTANGAIVGLGTDGEICVYAHEPTDLIVDVYGYFDAQSDFVTKTPFRKVDTRTAGKKLADKSTTCYKITGTNNIPSSAKAIFANLVAVSANGPGHISAYPQGTKRPETSVLNYNADGPTANGAVLKIGDKGEICVYALTSTHFIMDITGYFADGTSFVAIGPHRKYDTRTVRKMTAGTAQCIQVTQWQGIPKTVKAVAINVASIQPEGPGHLTVYPSGIKRPDTSTLNYISGEVRANNAIVQPGSNGNICIYTSTTTHYVLDITGYWQQSSTGDPCAGVTCKSPPPAVCTGGKNLVSYASSGTCKNGVCLYTSSQKTCDYQCSGNKCISKPVTPPPTGVFHARTAWQTSSQPIQGPAMSLSSLEYITIHYNGGNLNLNGSDGKYQDTDFAQILRNMQNDYVRNRGYSLGYNSAVAPDGDEWEIRGQQYRAASNGCRTVNIKAYTIIVPIAHINANLNAAQIQGVKNVVKRIRALAKAAGNNRKLYINGHGDVRATCPDKSGTACPGPAIRALIKSGAFEP
;
A
#
# COMPACT_ATOMS: atom_id res chain seq x y z
N MET A 1 -29.82 35.42 -38.43
CA MET A 1 -28.44 35.06 -38.84
C MET A 1 -28.21 33.59 -38.47
N VAL A 2 -28.57 32.53 -39.19
CA VAL A 2 -28.64 32.15 -40.62
C VAL A 2 -27.36 32.45 -41.38
N PHE A 3 -26.49 31.45 -41.61
CA PHE A 3 -26.20 30.89 -42.96
C PHE A 3 -25.12 29.78 -42.93
N ARG A 4 -25.47 28.62 -43.51
CA ARG A 4 -24.57 27.62 -44.14
C ARG A 4 -24.16 28.11 -45.53
N ARG A 5 -22.92 27.89 -45.99
CA ARG A 5 -22.53 27.60 -47.41
C ARG A 5 -21.15 26.90 -47.41
N LEU A 6 -20.92 25.69 -47.92
CA LEU A 6 -21.02 25.10 -49.29
C LEU A 6 -19.73 25.26 -50.15
N ILE A 7 -18.99 24.16 -50.26
CA ILE A 7 -18.35 23.48 -51.42
C ILE A 7 -18.09 24.29 -52.72
N ALA A 8 -16.85 24.24 -53.22
CA ALA A 8 -16.43 24.02 -54.63
C ALA A 8 -14.87 23.92 -54.68
N LEU A 9 -14.24 22.94 -55.33
CA LEU A 9 -13.93 22.97 -56.76
C LEU A 9 -13.65 21.56 -57.33
N TYR A 10 -14.01 21.38 -58.60
CA TYR A 10 -13.97 20.18 -59.44
C TYR A 10 -12.86 20.26 -60.51
N CYS A 11 -12.65 19.14 -61.24
CA CYS A 11 -12.05 18.97 -62.58
C CYS A 11 -10.50 18.81 -62.63
N VAL A 12 -9.86 17.90 -63.40
CA VAL A 12 -10.16 17.25 -64.70
C VAL A 12 -9.42 15.89 -64.83
N CYS A 13 -10.02 14.93 -65.55
CA CYS A 13 -9.51 13.62 -65.98
C CYS A 13 -8.36 13.67 -67.02
N ALA A 14 -7.50 12.62 -67.07
CA ALA A 14 -7.28 11.73 -68.23
C ALA A 14 -5.87 11.09 -68.30
N LEU A 15 -5.85 9.75 -68.40
CA LEU A 15 -5.00 8.86 -69.26
C LEU A 15 -3.46 8.91 -69.07
N CYS A 16 -2.68 7.82 -68.95
CA CYS A 16 -2.79 6.43 -69.40
C CYS A 16 -1.70 5.54 -68.72
N PHE A 17 -2.04 4.27 -68.45
CA PHE A 17 -1.24 3.01 -68.53
C PHE A 17 0.19 2.94 -67.93
N VAL A 18 0.73 1.89 -67.29
CA VAL A 18 0.39 0.50 -66.87
C VAL A 18 1.75 -0.09 -66.45
N TYR A 19 1.89 -0.75 -65.29
CA TYR A 19 2.50 -2.10 -65.14
C TYR A 19 2.78 -2.49 -63.67
N LEU A 20 2.24 -3.68 -63.33
CA LEU A 20 2.66 -4.72 -62.37
C LEU A 20 2.56 -4.52 -60.83
N SER A 21 1.57 -5.24 -60.30
CA SER A 21 1.58 -6.13 -59.11
C SER A 21 1.89 -5.53 -57.74
N VAL A 22 0.92 -5.51 -56.82
CA VAL A 22 0.63 -6.57 -55.82
C VAL A 22 -0.64 -6.13 -55.07
N GLN A 23 -1.63 -7.02 -54.98
CA GLN A 23 -2.94 -6.79 -54.36
C GLN A 23 -2.86 -6.54 -52.85
N SER A 24 -3.57 -5.51 -52.40
CA SER A 24 -4.11 -5.38 -51.05
C SER A 24 -5.56 -5.87 -51.04
N GLY A 25 -5.91 -6.75 -50.10
CA GLY A 25 -7.29 -7.15 -49.82
C GLY A 25 -7.40 -7.66 -48.39
N CYS A 26 -8.09 -6.91 -47.54
CA CYS A 26 -8.26 -7.18 -46.12
C CYS A 26 -9.06 -8.47 -45.84
N THR A 27 -8.68 -9.10 -44.72
CA THR A 27 -9.48 -9.90 -43.80
C THR A 27 -10.05 -11.24 -44.28
N ASN A 28 -9.29 -12.30 -43.96
CA ASN A 28 -9.74 -13.67 -43.71
C ASN A 28 -10.66 -13.73 -42.49
N PRO A 29 -11.86 -14.34 -42.60
CA PRO A 29 -12.40 -15.17 -41.56
C PRO A 29 -12.12 -16.63 -41.91
N SER A 30 -11.08 -17.19 -41.28
CA SER A 30 -10.94 -18.63 -41.13
C SER A 30 -12.04 -19.14 -40.20
N THR A 31 -13.09 -19.71 -40.76
CA THR A 31 -13.94 -20.67 -40.06
C THR A 31 -13.84 -21.99 -40.79
N SER A 32 -12.93 -22.83 -40.30
CA SER A 32 -12.98 -24.28 -40.45
C SER A 32 -14.26 -24.76 -39.76
N GLY A 33 -15.37 -24.73 -40.49
CA GLY A 33 -16.58 -25.45 -40.16
C GLY A 33 -16.41 -26.90 -40.61
N THR A 34 -16.43 -27.81 -39.65
CA THR A 34 -16.80 -29.20 -39.88
C THR A 34 -18.19 -29.20 -40.52
N GLU A 35 -18.30 -29.45 -41.82
CA GLU A 35 -19.59 -29.69 -42.47
C GLU A 35 -20.25 -30.91 -41.82
N THR A 36 -21.37 -30.63 -41.17
CA THR A 36 -22.31 -31.59 -40.61
C THR A 36 -22.95 -32.42 -41.71
N ASN A 37 -23.03 -33.74 -41.48
CA ASN A 37 -23.82 -34.74 -42.20
C ASN A 37 -24.92 -34.17 -43.13
N LYS A 38 -24.64 -34.12 -44.44
CA LYS A 38 -25.70 -34.11 -45.46
C LYS A 38 -26.34 -35.50 -45.46
N GLU A 39 -27.63 -35.61 -45.20
CA GLU A 39 -28.33 -36.89 -45.10
C GLU A 39 -28.22 -37.65 -46.44
N LYS A 40 -27.45 -38.75 -46.45
CA LYS A 40 -27.34 -39.65 -47.59
C LYS A 40 -28.41 -40.71 -47.47
N THR A 41 -29.35 -40.75 -48.42
CA THR A 41 -30.37 -41.79 -48.48
C THR A 41 -30.02 -42.77 -49.60
N PHE A 42 -30.07 -44.07 -49.31
CA PHE A 42 -29.73 -45.15 -50.24
C PHE A 42 -31.01 -45.84 -50.67
N VAL A 43 -31.32 -45.85 -51.97
CA VAL A 43 -32.50 -46.51 -52.54
C VAL A 43 -32.09 -47.19 -53.85
N ASP A 44 -32.42 -48.47 -54.01
CA ASP A 44 -32.31 -49.28 -55.24
C ASP A 44 -31.14 -48.94 -56.20
N GLY A 45 -29.90 -49.02 -55.71
CA GLY A 45 -28.69 -48.95 -56.57
C GLY A 45 -28.11 -47.54 -56.83
N PHE A 46 -28.66 -46.50 -56.19
CA PHE A 46 -28.19 -45.13 -56.32
C PHE A 46 -27.96 -44.45 -54.95
N VAL A 47 -27.18 -43.37 -54.95
CA VAL A 47 -27.02 -42.47 -53.79
C VAL A 47 -27.47 -41.07 -54.13
N ILE A 48 -28.32 -40.52 -53.27
CA ILE A 48 -28.89 -39.19 -53.38
C ILE A 48 -28.08 -38.22 -52.50
N VAL A 49 -27.63 -37.11 -53.08
CA VAL A 49 -26.93 -36.02 -52.38
C VAL A 49 -27.56 -34.68 -52.77
N ASP A 50 -27.85 -33.82 -51.78
CA ASP A 50 -28.33 -32.46 -52.04
C ASP A 50 -27.29 -31.65 -52.82
N GLY A 51 -27.73 -31.07 -53.95
CA GLY A 51 -26.99 -30.03 -54.66
C GLY A 51 -26.78 -28.81 -53.76
N GLY A 52 -25.74 -28.02 -53.99
CA GLY A 52 -25.30 -26.94 -53.08
C GLY A 52 -26.35 -25.86 -52.75
N GLU A 53 -25.96 -24.88 -51.92
CA GLU A 53 -26.76 -23.86 -51.19
C GLU A 53 -27.74 -22.94 -51.98
N HIS A 54 -28.24 -23.34 -53.14
CA HIS A 54 -29.28 -22.61 -53.86
C HIS A 54 -30.54 -23.47 -53.98
N SER A 55 -31.61 -22.97 -53.38
CA SER A 55 -32.94 -23.57 -53.36
C SER A 55 -33.43 -23.98 -54.75
N GLY A 56 -33.46 -25.29 -55.03
CA GLY A 56 -34.55 -25.90 -55.80
C GLY A 56 -34.26 -26.51 -57.17
N ASN A 57 -33.08 -26.39 -57.79
CA ASN A 57 -32.78 -27.04 -59.08
C ASN A 57 -31.31 -27.50 -59.15
N CYS A 58 -31.05 -28.77 -59.47
CA CYS A 58 -29.72 -29.26 -59.89
C CYS A 58 -29.59 -29.18 -61.41
N SER A 59 -28.36 -29.22 -61.94
CA SER A 59 -28.08 -29.41 -63.38
C SER A 59 -27.17 -30.62 -63.62
N ASP A 60 -27.25 -31.25 -64.79
CA ASP A 60 -26.40 -32.40 -65.14
C ASP A 60 -24.89 -32.06 -65.14
N GLU A 61 -24.52 -30.80 -65.35
CA GLU A 61 -23.14 -30.31 -65.23
C GLU A 61 -22.65 -30.30 -63.77
N GLU A 62 -23.51 -29.92 -62.82
CA GLU A 62 -23.17 -29.96 -61.38
C GLU A 62 -23.06 -31.40 -60.85
N CYS A 63 -23.79 -32.35 -61.44
CA CYS A 63 -23.71 -33.77 -61.10
C CYS A 63 -22.57 -34.51 -61.83
N SER A 64 -21.69 -33.80 -62.53
CA SER A 64 -20.54 -34.38 -63.26
C SER A 64 -19.28 -34.54 -62.41
N ILE A 65 -19.32 -34.20 -61.12
CA ILE A 65 -18.21 -34.42 -60.18
C ILE A 65 -18.39 -35.80 -59.52
N GLY A 66 -17.64 -36.79 -60.00
CA GLY A 66 -17.68 -38.15 -59.43
C GLY A 66 -17.40 -38.16 -57.92
N LEU A 67 -18.21 -38.93 -57.19
CA LEU A 67 -18.02 -39.12 -55.75
C LEU A 67 -16.84 -40.05 -55.46
N PRO A 68 -16.04 -39.78 -54.41
CA PRO A 68 -14.94 -40.67 -54.05
C PRO A 68 -15.49 -42.04 -53.62
N SER A 69 -14.83 -43.10 -54.06
CA SER A 69 -15.11 -44.46 -53.60
C SER A 69 -14.89 -44.58 -52.09
N PHE A 70 -15.65 -45.46 -51.44
CA PHE A 70 -15.50 -45.71 -50.00
C PHE A 70 -15.82 -47.16 -49.65
N CYS A 71 -15.34 -47.59 -48.48
CA CYS A 71 -15.53 -48.96 -48.02
C CYS A 71 -16.81 -49.07 -47.21
N LEU A 72 -17.74 -49.93 -47.61
CA LEU A 72 -18.97 -50.21 -46.87
C LEU A 72 -18.67 -51.03 -45.61
N ASP A 73 -17.75 -51.96 -45.74
CA ASP A 73 -17.23 -52.79 -44.67
C ASP A 73 -15.75 -53.15 -44.95
N ALA A 74 -15.19 -54.03 -44.12
CA ALA A 74 -13.80 -54.44 -44.22
C ALA A 74 -13.43 -55.12 -45.56
N GLN A 75 -14.38 -55.57 -46.38
CA GLN A 75 -14.13 -56.32 -47.61
C GLN A 75 -14.91 -55.83 -48.82
N THR A 76 -15.74 -54.81 -48.72
CA THR A 76 -16.58 -54.33 -49.82
C THR A 76 -16.26 -52.87 -50.15
N LEU A 77 -15.79 -52.62 -51.38
CA LEU A 77 -15.56 -51.29 -51.92
C LEU A 77 -16.76 -50.86 -52.76
N ARG A 78 -17.34 -49.71 -52.43
CA ARG A 78 -18.33 -49.03 -53.27
C ARG A 78 -17.63 -47.99 -54.13
N VAL A 79 -17.78 -48.12 -55.45
CA VAL A 79 -17.28 -47.18 -56.44
C VAL A 79 -18.47 -46.54 -57.13
N TYR A 80 -18.52 -45.21 -57.10
CA TYR A 80 -19.53 -44.44 -57.82
C TYR A 80 -19.11 -44.24 -59.26
N ASP A 81 -20.09 -44.17 -60.16
CA ASP A 81 -19.81 -43.74 -61.52
C ASP A 81 -19.33 -42.28 -61.53
N THR A 82 -18.50 -41.95 -62.52
CA THR A 82 -17.88 -40.65 -62.68
C THR A 82 -18.87 -39.54 -63.00
N LYS A 83 -20.08 -39.90 -63.46
CA LYS A 83 -21.14 -38.95 -63.79
C LYS A 83 -22.47 -39.38 -63.14
N GLY A 84 -23.07 -38.48 -62.38
CA GLY A 84 -24.43 -38.61 -61.87
C GLY A 84 -25.46 -37.94 -62.80
N SER A 85 -26.74 -38.20 -62.57
CA SER A 85 -27.87 -37.57 -63.26
C SER A 85 -28.66 -36.69 -62.30
N CYS A 86 -29.11 -35.52 -62.76
CA CYS A 86 -29.95 -34.64 -61.94
C CYS A 86 -31.41 -35.14 -61.91
N HIS A 87 -31.98 -35.22 -60.70
CA HIS A 87 -33.41 -35.47 -60.52
C HIS A 87 -34.14 -34.15 -60.24
N GLU A 88 -34.60 -33.50 -61.32
CA GLU A 88 -35.12 -32.11 -61.31
C GLU A 88 -36.23 -31.85 -60.27
N ALA A 89 -37.12 -32.82 -60.01
CA ALA A 89 -38.24 -32.63 -59.08
C ALA A 89 -37.84 -32.47 -57.59
N LYS A 90 -36.58 -32.74 -57.23
CA LYS A 90 -36.07 -32.64 -55.85
C LYS A 90 -34.77 -31.83 -55.73
N GLY A 91 -34.15 -31.41 -56.83
CA GLY A 91 -32.88 -30.67 -56.83
C GLY A 91 -31.68 -31.49 -56.33
N GLN A 92 -31.67 -32.81 -56.57
CA GLN A 92 -30.67 -33.74 -56.04
C GLN A 92 -29.92 -34.48 -57.17
N CYS A 93 -28.63 -34.77 -56.95
CA CYS A 93 -27.83 -35.59 -57.85
C CYS A 93 -27.91 -37.07 -57.45
N GLU A 94 -28.16 -37.94 -58.42
CA GLU A 94 -28.15 -39.40 -58.24
C GLU A 94 -26.94 -40.01 -58.93
N TYR A 95 -26.14 -40.77 -58.17
CA TYR A 95 -24.96 -41.45 -58.70
C TYR A 95 -25.17 -42.97 -58.68
N PRO A 96 -25.09 -43.65 -59.84
CA PRO A 96 -25.00 -45.10 -59.87
C PRO A 96 -23.74 -45.55 -59.13
N PHE A 97 -23.79 -46.71 -58.49
CA PHE A 97 -22.62 -47.31 -57.86
C PHE A 97 -22.52 -48.80 -58.14
N THR A 98 -21.30 -49.31 -58.02
CA THR A 98 -21.02 -50.75 -58.02
C THR A 98 -20.27 -51.13 -56.75
N ASP A 99 -20.66 -52.27 -56.18
CA ASP A 99 -20.00 -52.84 -55.00
C ASP A 99 -19.13 -54.01 -55.44
N SER A 100 -17.84 -53.93 -55.13
CA SER A 100 -16.86 -54.96 -55.44
C SER A 100 -16.26 -55.55 -54.17
N LYS A 101 -16.16 -56.88 -54.10
CA LYS A 101 -15.43 -57.54 -53.01
C LYS A 101 -13.92 -57.39 -53.20
N CYS A 102 -13.25 -56.83 -52.20
CA CYS A 102 -11.81 -56.73 -52.17
C CYS A 102 -11.17 -58.10 -51.85
N PRO A 103 -10.04 -58.45 -52.49
CA PRO A 103 -9.34 -59.73 -52.26
C PRO A 103 -8.82 -59.94 -50.82
N GLY A 104 -8.59 -58.86 -50.07
CA GLY A 104 -8.10 -58.89 -48.69
C GLY A 104 -8.84 -57.93 -47.76
N LEU A 105 -8.63 -56.62 -47.95
CA LEU A 105 -9.20 -55.56 -47.12
C LEU A 105 -9.58 -54.34 -47.98
N CYS A 106 -10.72 -53.72 -47.68
CA CYS A 106 -11.07 -52.38 -48.14
C CYS A 106 -10.73 -51.35 -47.07
N ARG A 107 -9.93 -50.31 -47.38
CA ARG A 107 -9.72 -49.16 -46.47
C ARG A 107 -9.51 -47.87 -47.25
N ASN A 108 -10.06 -46.76 -46.74
CA ASN A 108 -9.99 -45.42 -47.37
C ASN A 108 -10.42 -45.38 -48.85
N GLY A 109 -11.40 -46.20 -49.24
CA GLY A 109 -11.94 -46.19 -50.61
C GLY A 109 -11.11 -46.94 -51.64
N GLN A 110 -10.24 -47.87 -51.23
CA GLN A 110 -9.43 -48.72 -52.11
C GLN A 110 -9.34 -50.17 -51.61
N CYS A 111 -9.17 -51.13 -52.55
CA CYS A 111 -8.96 -52.54 -52.25
C CYS A 111 -7.47 -52.91 -52.16
N TYR A 112 -7.11 -53.75 -51.19
CA TYR A 112 -5.74 -54.25 -50.98
C TYR A 112 -5.66 -55.79 -50.99
N ALA A 113 -4.54 -56.33 -51.49
CA ALA A 113 -4.23 -57.76 -51.51
C ALA A 113 -3.87 -58.30 -50.11
N LYS A 114 -3.96 -59.63 -49.93
CA LYS A 114 -3.94 -60.28 -48.61
C LYS A 114 -2.55 -60.39 -47.96
N ASP A 115 -1.47 -60.07 -48.67
CA ASP A 115 -0.10 -60.43 -48.29
C ASP A 115 0.79 -59.20 -48.01
N ASP A 116 1.32 -59.16 -46.78
CA ASP A 116 2.36 -58.31 -46.17
C ASP A 116 2.53 -56.80 -46.50
N PHE A 117 1.93 -55.94 -45.67
CA PHE A 117 2.06 -54.48 -45.73
C PHE A 117 3.34 -53.93 -45.05
N CYS A 118 4.02 -54.69 -44.18
CA CYS A 118 5.08 -54.11 -43.33
C CYS A 118 6.50 -54.22 -43.90
N ALA A 119 6.73 -54.99 -44.97
CA ALA A 119 8.04 -55.12 -45.59
C ALA A 119 8.49 -53.88 -46.41
N SER A 120 7.55 -53.00 -46.80
CA SER A 120 7.82 -51.82 -47.65
C SER A 120 7.26 -50.49 -47.13
N ALA A 121 6.58 -50.48 -45.98
CA ALA A 121 5.92 -49.28 -45.46
C ALA A 121 6.92 -48.27 -44.84
N LYS A 122 6.94 -47.05 -45.37
CA LYS A 122 7.59 -45.89 -44.75
C LYS A 122 6.59 -45.15 -43.86
N CYS A 123 6.67 -45.36 -42.54
CA CYS A 123 5.81 -44.68 -41.57
C CYS A 123 6.32 -43.27 -41.27
N ASP A 124 6.21 -42.38 -42.26
CA ASP A 124 6.76 -41.01 -42.21
C ASP A 124 5.68 -39.91 -42.07
N THR A 125 4.41 -40.30 -42.00
CA THR A 125 3.26 -39.38 -41.97
C THR A 125 2.32 -39.70 -40.80
N PRO A 126 2.66 -39.30 -39.56
CA PRO A 126 1.77 -39.39 -38.43
C PRO A 126 0.61 -38.40 -38.56
N ASP A 127 -0.41 -38.58 -37.71
CA ASP A 127 -1.46 -37.59 -37.49
C ASP A 127 -0.86 -36.22 -37.10
N LYS A 128 -1.56 -35.15 -37.47
CA LYS A 128 -1.19 -33.80 -37.00
C LYS A 128 -1.27 -33.73 -35.48
N ALA A 129 -0.36 -32.97 -34.88
CA ALA A 129 -0.38 -32.74 -33.44
C ALA A 129 -1.76 -32.19 -33.02
N LYS A 130 -2.29 -32.71 -31.92
CA LYS A 130 -3.66 -32.38 -31.48
C LYS A 130 -3.69 -32.08 -30.00
N CYS A 131 -4.53 -31.14 -29.61
CA CYS A 131 -4.78 -30.86 -28.21
C CYS A 131 -5.67 -31.98 -27.63
N LEU A 132 -5.15 -32.72 -26.66
CA LEU A 132 -5.94 -33.72 -25.94
C LEU A 132 -6.95 -33.06 -25.00
N ASN A 133 -6.56 -31.92 -24.46
CA ASN A 133 -7.36 -31.04 -23.62
C ASN A 133 -6.75 -29.63 -23.69
N ASN A 134 -7.34 -28.69 -22.95
CA ASN A 134 -6.91 -27.28 -22.94
C ASN A 134 -5.47 -27.06 -22.42
N MET A 135 -4.77 -28.06 -21.90
CA MET A 135 -3.43 -27.96 -21.32
C MET A 135 -2.42 -28.98 -21.84
N THR A 136 -2.78 -29.81 -22.82
CA THR A 136 -1.90 -30.91 -23.27
C THR A 136 -1.91 -31.05 -24.78
N LEU A 137 -0.74 -30.92 -25.39
CA LEU A 137 -0.52 -31.15 -26.82
C LEU A 137 0.06 -32.55 -27.03
N ARG A 138 -0.60 -33.37 -27.84
CA ARG A 138 -0.05 -34.66 -28.28
C ARG A 138 0.69 -34.49 -29.60
N ARG A 139 1.96 -34.86 -29.61
CA ARG A 139 2.82 -35.02 -30.79
C ARG A 139 3.14 -36.48 -31.05
N PHE A 140 3.66 -36.77 -32.23
CA PHE A 140 4.00 -38.12 -32.69
C PHE A 140 5.47 -38.16 -33.12
N ALA A 141 6.18 -39.23 -32.74
CA ALA A 141 7.56 -39.47 -33.13
C ALA A 141 7.67 -39.85 -34.61
N LEU A 142 8.79 -39.50 -35.23
CA LEU A 142 9.16 -39.97 -36.56
C LEU A 142 10.54 -40.65 -36.52
N PRO A 143 10.75 -41.76 -37.25
CA PRO A 143 9.74 -42.53 -38.00
C PRO A 143 8.83 -43.37 -37.07
N GLY A 144 7.65 -43.76 -37.54
CA GLY A 144 6.79 -44.74 -36.88
C GLY A 144 7.24 -46.18 -37.12
N THR A 145 6.61 -47.15 -36.45
CA THR A 145 6.86 -48.58 -36.60
C THR A 145 5.66 -49.27 -37.25
N CYS A 146 5.85 -50.03 -38.33
CA CYS A 146 4.78 -50.85 -38.88
C CYS A 146 4.58 -52.12 -38.04
N LYS A 147 3.39 -52.31 -37.50
CA LYS A 147 3.00 -53.51 -36.76
C LYS A 147 1.61 -53.96 -37.21
N ASP A 148 1.44 -55.25 -37.46
CA ASP A 148 0.17 -55.86 -37.89
C ASP A 148 -0.50 -55.11 -39.07
N LYS A 149 0.33 -54.67 -40.03
CA LYS A 149 -0.08 -53.91 -41.23
C LYS A 149 -0.59 -52.49 -40.94
N VAL A 150 -0.21 -51.87 -39.81
CA VAL A 150 -0.54 -50.48 -39.44
C VAL A 150 0.71 -49.73 -38.96
N CYS A 151 0.91 -48.49 -39.40
CA CYS A 151 1.94 -47.60 -38.86
C CYS A 151 1.55 -47.09 -37.47
N GLU A 152 2.27 -47.52 -36.44
CA GLU A 152 2.15 -47.05 -35.07
C GLU A 152 3.20 -45.97 -34.79
N TYR A 153 2.78 -44.86 -34.20
CA TYR A 153 3.67 -43.76 -33.85
C TYR A 153 3.71 -43.56 -32.35
N LYS A 154 4.91 -43.51 -31.79
CA LYS A 154 5.10 -43.19 -30.38
C LYS A 154 4.59 -41.77 -30.10
N THR A 155 3.71 -41.61 -29.13
CA THR A 155 3.14 -40.30 -28.77
C THR A 155 3.95 -39.61 -27.67
N PHE A 156 3.98 -38.29 -27.71
CA PHE A 156 4.52 -37.44 -26.66
C PHE A 156 3.45 -36.43 -26.25
N ASP A 157 3.27 -36.26 -24.94
CA ASP A 157 2.34 -35.29 -24.39
C ASP A 157 3.13 -34.14 -23.79
N ASP A 158 3.08 -32.99 -24.46
CA ASP A 158 3.70 -31.77 -23.98
C ASP A 158 2.68 -30.96 -23.16
N PRO A 159 3.06 -30.51 -21.96
CA PRO A 159 2.23 -29.57 -21.22
C PRO A 159 2.21 -28.21 -21.94
N CYS A 160 1.02 -27.63 -22.08
CA CYS A 160 0.79 -26.28 -22.58
C CYS A 160 0.28 -25.39 -21.42
N PRO A 161 1.17 -24.73 -20.65
CA PRO A 161 0.79 -24.02 -19.43
C PRO A 161 -0.16 -22.84 -19.65
N HIS A 162 -0.22 -22.31 -20.88
CA HIS A 162 -1.02 -21.15 -21.26
C HIS A 162 -2.22 -21.48 -22.15
N GLY A 163 -2.49 -22.77 -22.36
CA GLY A 163 -3.56 -23.25 -23.22
C GLY A 163 -3.06 -24.03 -24.43
N CYS A 164 -3.85 -24.97 -24.94
CA CYS A 164 -3.63 -25.64 -26.22
C CYS A 164 -4.84 -25.38 -27.13
N LYS A 165 -4.61 -24.92 -28.36
CA LYS A 165 -5.65 -24.73 -29.38
C LYS A 165 -5.12 -25.13 -30.75
N ASP A 166 -5.97 -25.75 -31.57
CA ASP A 166 -5.69 -26.08 -32.98
C ASP A 166 -4.38 -26.85 -33.22
N GLY A 167 -3.99 -27.71 -32.27
CA GLY A 167 -2.77 -28.51 -32.37
C GLY A 167 -1.47 -27.77 -32.02
N ALA A 168 -1.55 -26.64 -31.30
CA ALA A 168 -0.40 -25.89 -30.80
C ALA A 168 -0.61 -25.36 -29.37
N CYS A 169 0.48 -25.23 -28.61
CA CYS A 169 0.45 -24.51 -27.33
C CYS A 169 0.36 -22.99 -27.57
N LEU A 170 -0.49 -22.31 -26.80
CA LEU A 170 -0.58 -20.86 -26.80
C LEU A 170 0.70 -20.24 -26.20
N PRO A 171 1.20 -19.13 -26.77
CA PRO A 171 2.34 -18.41 -26.21
C PRO A 171 1.98 -17.82 -24.84
N ASP A 172 2.97 -17.62 -23.99
CA ASP A 172 2.76 -16.92 -22.72
C ASP A 172 2.21 -15.51 -23.01
N PRO A 173 1.01 -15.16 -22.54
CA PRO A 173 0.39 -13.86 -22.78
C PRO A 173 1.20 -12.69 -22.20
N CYS A 174 2.23 -12.95 -21.42
CA CYS A 174 3.13 -11.97 -20.84
C CYS A 174 4.48 -11.81 -21.58
N ILE A 175 4.71 -12.52 -22.69
CA ILE A 175 5.88 -12.32 -23.54
C ILE A 175 5.89 -10.86 -24.06
N GLY A 176 7.00 -10.17 -23.85
CA GLY A 176 7.21 -8.79 -24.30
C GLY A 176 6.54 -7.70 -23.45
N ILE A 177 5.76 -8.05 -22.41
CA ILE A 177 5.07 -7.06 -21.58
C ILE A 177 5.98 -6.58 -20.43
N THR A 178 6.38 -5.31 -20.46
CA THR A 178 7.12 -4.66 -19.37
C THR A 178 6.23 -3.70 -18.58
N CYS A 179 6.01 -3.99 -17.30
CA CYS A 179 5.12 -3.21 -16.45
C CYS A 179 5.85 -2.09 -15.70
N GLN A 180 6.28 -1.04 -16.42
CA GLN A 180 7.05 0.07 -15.84
C GLN A 180 6.21 1.30 -15.49
N THR A 181 5.01 1.42 -16.06
CA THR A 181 4.17 2.62 -15.92
C THR A 181 2.93 2.32 -15.08
N PRO A 182 2.97 2.49 -13.76
CA PRO A 182 1.80 2.27 -12.91
C PRO A 182 0.71 3.31 -13.18
N PRO A 183 -0.56 2.99 -12.92
CA PRO A 183 -1.64 3.97 -12.96
C PRO A 183 -1.45 5.05 -11.88
N ALA A 184 -2.06 6.22 -12.11
CA ALA A 184 -1.99 7.32 -11.17
C ALA A 184 -2.58 6.94 -9.79
N PRO A 185 -2.08 7.55 -8.69
CA PRO A 185 -2.67 7.36 -7.36
C PRO A 185 -4.15 7.76 -7.32
N THR A 186 -4.93 7.10 -6.48
CA THR A 186 -6.38 7.35 -6.35
C THR A 186 -6.80 7.50 -4.89
N CYS A 187 -7.77 8.37 -4.63
CA CYS A 187 -8.35 8.48 -3.29
C CYS A 187 -9.41 7.39 -3.10
N THR A 188 -9.18 6.47 -2.17
CA THR A 188 -10.16 5.41 -1.86
C THR A 188 -11.28 5.93 -0.96
N ASP A 189 -10.98 6.95 -0.16
CA ASP A 189 -11.94 7.67 0.66
C ASP A 189 -11.46 9.12 0.89
N SER A 190 -12.17 9.86 1.74
CA SER A 190 -11.87 11.27 2.04
C SER A 190 -10.50 11.52 2.68
N LYS A 191 -9.79 10.50 3.19
CA LYS A 191 -8.52 10.56 3.93
C LYS A 191 -7.46 9.56 3.49
N THR A 192 -7.76 8.61 2.59
CA THR A 192 -6.83 7.57 2.19
C THR A 192 -6.46 7.70 0.71
N LEU A 193 -5.15 7.80 0.45
CA LEU A 193 -4.58 7.78 -0.89
C LEU A 193 -3.98 6.39 -1.17
N LYS A 194 -4.43 5.74 -2.22
CA LYS A 194 -3.88 4.48 -2.72
C LYS A 194 -2.85 4.76 -3.81
N ASN A 195 -1.61 4.34 -3.55
CA ASN A 195 -0.48 4.49 -4.44
C ASN A 195 -0.22 3.19 -5.20
N HIS A 196 0.32 3.29 -6.42
CA HIS A 196 0.74 2.16 -7.26
C HIS A 196 2.24 2.28 -7.56
N TYR A 197 2.97 1.17 -7.51
CA TYR A 197 4.44 1.19 -7.59
C TYR A 197 4.98 0.37 -8.74
N SER A 198 6.07 0.86 -9.33
CA SER A 198 6.83 0.22 -10.40
C SER A 198 8.04 -0.53 -9.82
N PRO A 199 8.42 -1.70 -10.37
CA PRO A 199 7.77 -2.40 -11.48
C PRO A 199 6.55 -3.23 -11.04
N GLY A 200 5.59 -3.38 -11.96
CA GLY A 200 4.47 -4.31 -11.84
C GLY A 200 4.77 -5.71 -12.37
N VAL A 201 3.78 -6.61 -12.28
CA VAL A 201 3.84 -7.99 -12.78
C VAL A 201 2.80 -8.17 -13.86
N CYS A 202 3.18 -8.77 -14.98
CA CYS A 202 2.19 -9.19 -15.97
C CYS A 202 1.45 -10.44 -15.46
N LYS A 203 0.11 -10.39 -15.45
CA LYS A 203 -0.77 -11.54 -15.23
C LYS A 203 -1.81 -11.58 -16.33
N ALA A 204 -1.85 -12.69 -17.07
CA ALA A 204 -2.79 -12.89 -18.17
C ALA A 204 -2.81 -11.71 -19.18
N GLY A 205 -1.62 -11.24 -19.58
CA GLY A 205 -1.47 -10.14 -20.52
C GLY A 205 -1.72 -8.73 -19.96
N LYS A 206 -1.95 -8.57 -18.64
CA LYS A 206 -2.21 -7.27 -18.01
C LYS A 206 -1.24 -6.98 -16.87
N CYS A 207 -0.78 -5.72 -16.79
CA CYS A 207 0.09 -5.27 -15.71
C CYS A 207 -0.67 -5.08 -14.40
N VAL A 208 -0.19 -5.73 -13.34
CA VAL A 208 -0.69 -5.62 -11.97
C VAL A 208 0.41 -5.00 -11.12
N TYR A 209 0.11 -3.90 -10.44
CA TYR A 209 1.08 -3.14 -9.64
C TYR A 209 0.85 -3.35 -8.16
N SER A 210 1.92 -3.40 -7.37
CA SER A 210 1.80 -3.41 -5.92
C SER A 210 1.29 -2.05 -5.45
N THR A 211 0.57 -2.07 -4.32
CA THR A 211 -0.09 -0.87 -3.81
C THR A 211 0.21 -0.66 -2.34
N SER A 212 0.15 0.59 -1.91
CA SER A 212 0.14 0.95 -0.50
C SER A 212 -0.90 2.01 -0.23
N ASN A 213 -1.37 2.04 1.02
CA ASN A 213 -2.26 3.07 1.50
C ASN A 213 -1.47 4.10 2.29
N GLN A 214 -1.65 5.35 1.91
CA GLN A 214 -1.12 6.51 2.59
C GLN A 214 -2.27 7.24 3.28
N THR A 215 -2.13 7.48 4.57
CA THR A 215 -3.05 8.38 5.28
C THR A 215 -2.74 9.82 4.90
N CYS A 216 -3.77 10.55 4.51
CA CYS A 216 -3.76 11.98 4.28
C CYS A 216 -4.44 12.68 5.46
N PRO A 217 -3.69 13.20 6.45
CA PRO A 217 -4.27 13.81 7.65
C PRO A 217 -5.25 14.95 7.35
N ARG A 218 -5.08 15.62 6.19
CA ARG A 218 -5.89 16.75 5.73
C ARG A 218 -6.88 16.40 4.61
N GLY A 219 -7.03 15.11 4.36
CA GLY A 219 -7.93 14.56 3.36
C GLY A 219 -7.28 14.29 2.00
N CYS A 220 -7.97 13.55 1.14
CA CYS A 220 -7.54 13.16 -0.20
C CYS A 220 -8.51 13.72 -1.24
N ALA A 221 -8.00 14.26 -2.34
CA ALA A 221 -8.77 14.55 -3.54
C ALA A 221 -7.86 14.48 -4.78
N GLN A 222 -8.44 14.11 -5.93
CA GLN A 222 -7.74 14.10 -7.22
C GLN A 222 -6.42 13.29 -7.21
N GLY A 223 -6.39 12.18 -6.45
CA GLY A 223 -5.20 11.34 -6.36
C GLY A 223 -4.03 11.98 -5.60
N LYS A 224 -4.30 12.95 -4.72
CA LYS A 224 -3.28 13.61 -3.90
C LYS A 224 -3.80 13.86 -2.49
N CYS A 225 -2.91 13.83 -1.50
CA CYS A 225 -3.23 14.43 -0.20
C CYS A 225 -3.45 15.94 -0.36
N LYS A 226 -4.51 16.44 0.27
CA LYS A 226 -4.87 17.85 0.26
C LYS A 226 -3.85 18.66 1.04
N VAL A 227 -3.57 19.85 0.53
CA VAL A 227 -2.98 20.93 1.31
C VAL A 227 -3.96 21.34 2.41
N GLY A 228 -3.46 21.81 3.56
CA GLY A 228 -4.33 22.37 4.59
C GLY A 228 -5.11 23.57 4.06
N THR A 229 -6.37 23.72 4.49
CA THR A 229 -7.20 24.92 4.22
C THR A 229 -6.70 26.14 5.00
N GLY A 230 -5.82 25.89 5.96
CA GLY A 230 -5.03 26.92 6.56
C GLY A 230 -5.52 27.40 7.90
N PHE A 231 -6.39 28.40 7.93
CA PHE A 231 -7.15 28.65 9.15
C PHE A 231 -8.37 27.72 9.16
N THR A 232 -8.48 26.88 10.19
CA THR A 232 -9.65 26.04 10.40
C THR A 232 -10.56 26.70 11.44
N PRO A 233 -11.67 27.34 11.03
CA PRO A 233 -12.61 27.94 11.96
C PRO A 233 -13.41 26.86 12.72
N LEU A 234 -13.40 26.96 14.04
CA LEU A 234 -14.19 26.14 14.94
C LEU A 234 -15.49 26.86 15.31
N GLN A 235 -16.45 26.12 15.88
CA GLN A 235 -17.49 26.78 16.66
C GLN A 235 -16.82 27.36 17.90
N PRO A 236 -16.98 28.66 18.22
CA PRO A 236 -16.36 29.24 19.40
C PRO A 236 -16.76 28.47 20.65
N PHE A 237 -15.78 28.08 21.47
CA PHE A 237 -16.03 27.37 22.72
C PHE A 237 -15.08 27.86 23.82
N ARG A 238 -15.54 27.76 25.07
CA ARG A 238 -14.73 28.09 26.24
C ARG A 238 -13.78 26.95 26.56
N PHE A 239 -12.49 27.21 26.49
CA PHE A 239 -11.45 26.24 26.82
C PHE A 239 -11.08 26.30 28.31
N LEU A 240 -10.97 27.52 28.85
CA LEU A 240 -10.64 27.76 30.25
C LEU A 240 -11.57 28.81 30.84
N ASP A 241 -12.01 28.56 32.07
CA ASP A 241 -12.68 29.52 32.94
C ASP A 241 -12.12 29.37 34.36
N THR A 242 -11.47 30.39 34.91
CA THR A 242 -10.97 30.30 36.30
C THR A 242 -12.00 30.72 37.33
N ARG A 243 -13.19 31.19 36.93
CA ARG A 243 -14.25 31.55 37.87
C ARG A 243 -14.76 30.26 38.52
N GLY A 244 -14.61 30.17 39.84
CA GLY A 244 -14.91 28.94 40.58
C GLY A 244 -13.79 27.90 40.59
N SER A 245 -12.58 28.26 40.13
CA SER A 245 -11.36 27.46 40.33
C SER A 245 -10.19 28.34 40.77
N THR A 246 -8.94 27.91 40.58
CA THR A 246 -7.77 28.68 41.00
C THR A 246 -7.62 29.95 40.17
N ARG A 247 -7.90 31.08 40.82
CA ARG A 247 -7.71 32.42 40.26
C ARG A 247 -6.22 32.77 40.10
N PRO A 248 -5.79 33.24 38.91
CA PRO A 248 -4.47 33.84 38.71
C PRO A 248 -4.15 34.96 39.72
N THR A 249 -3.01 34.82 40.40
CA THR A 249 -2.47 35.84 41.30
C THR A 249 -1.53 36.80 40.56
N LYS A 250 -1.00 37.80 41.29
CA LYS A 250 -0.04 38.75 40.74
C LYS A 250 1.20 38.00 40.21
N ALA A 251 1.66 38.38 39.03
CA ALA A 251 2.79 37.77 38.34
C ALA A 251 2.68 36.24 38.11
N PHE A 252 1.47 35.71 38.00
CA PHE A 252 1.22 34.28 37.77
C PHE A 252 1.31 33.90 36.29
N THR A 253 1.81 32.70 35.99
CA THR A 253 1.78 32.13 34.62
C THR A 253 1.05 30.79 34.61
N LYS A 254 0.12 30.61 33.68
CA LYS A 254 -0.59 29.35 33.45
C LYS A 254 -0.36 28.86 32.04
N CYS A 255 0.19 27.66 31.88
CA CYS A 255 0.26 27.00 30.58
C CYS A 255 -0.97 26.10 30.37
N ILE A 256 -1.47 26.09 29.13
CA ILE A 256 -2.78 25.57 28.74
C ILE A 256 -2.57 24.63 27.54
N PRO A 257 -2.84 23.32 27.69
CA PRO A 257 -2.64 22.34 26.63
C PRO A 257 -3.81 22.34 25.63
N ILE A 258 -3.76 23.25 24.66
CA ILE A 258 -4.81 23.42 23.67
C ILE A 258 -4.71 22.37 22.55
N GLY A 259 -3.50 21.99 22.14
CA GLY A 259 -3.25 20.95 21.15
C GLY A 259 -3.88 19.61 21.55
N GLY A 260 -4.45 18.92 20.56
CA GLY A 260 -5.10 17.61 20.74
C GLY A 260 -6.48 17.68 21.41
N LYS A 261 -6.99 18.87 21.75
CA LYS A 261 -8.25 19.07 22.49
C LYS A 261 -9.20 20.01 21.75
N GLY A 262 -10.50 19.86 21.99
CA GLY A 262 -11.54 20.77 21.47
C GLY A 262 -11.56 20.93 19.94
N GLY A 263 -11.10 19.92 19.20
CA GLY A 263 -10.99 19.96 17.74
C GLY A 263 -9.72 20.63 17.19
N VAL A 264 -8.79 21.06 18.04
CA VAL A 264 -7.47 21.58 17.66
C VAL A 264 -6.47 20.42 17.53
N PRO A 265 -5.88 20.16 16.34
CA PRO A 265 -4.84 19.15 16.18
C PRO A 265 -3.60 19.44 17.03
N GLN A 266 -2.94 18.38 17.51
CA GLN A 266 -1.73 18.47 18.35
C GLN A 266 -0.60 19.29 17.72
N ASN A 267 -0.44 19.18 16.40
CA ASN A 267 0.66 19.80 15.64
C ASN A 267 0.23 21.09 14.92
N SER A 268 -0.82 21.75 15.39
CA SER A 268 -1.23 23.06 14.87
C SER A 268 -0.12 24.08 15.15
N ARG A 269 0.06 25.08 14.29
CA ARG A 269 1.13 26.09 14.46
C ARG A 269 0.75 27.19 15.44
N ALA A 270 -0.50 27.60 15.39
CA ALA A 270 -1.03 28.66 16.22
C ALA A 270 -2.53 28.47 16.43
N VAL A 271 -3.08 29.20 17.38
CA VAL A 271 -4.52 29.26 17.65
C VAL A 271 -4.98 30.71 17.64
N TYR A 272 -6.23 30.92 17.21
CA TYR A 272 -6.94 32.16 17.49
C TYR A 272 -7.74 31.98 18.77
N ILE A 273 -7.41 32.77 19.78
CA ILE A 273 -8.10 32.79 21.07
C ILE A 273 -8.69 34.17 21.34
N ASN A 274 -9.73 34.21 22.15
CA ASN A 274 -10.15 35.43 22.83
C ASN A 274 -9.82 35.29 24.32
N LEU A 275 -9.04 36.24 24.84
CA LEU A 275 -8.71 36.32 26.26
C LEU A 275 -9.71 37.25 26.93
N VAL A 276 -10.24 36.86 28.09
CA VAL A 276 -11.07 37.74 28.93
C VAL A 276 -10.50 37.78 30.34
N ALA A 277 -10.18 38.98 30.81
CA ALA A 277 -9.87 39.24 32.21
C ALA A 277 -11.16 39.63 32.93
N VAL A 278 -11.52 38.89 33.98
CA VAL A 278 -12.75 39.06 34.75
C VAL A 278 -12.41 39.36 36.21
N ASN A 279 -13.21 40.21 36.86
CA ASN A 279 -13.03 40.61 38.26
C ASN A 279 -11.61 41.09 38.63
N PRO A 280 -10.90 41.90 37.83
CA PRO A 280 -9.55 42.34 38.18
C PRO A 280 -9.55 43.13 39.49
N THR A 281 -8.53 42.97 40.33
CA THR A 281 -8.38 43.74 41.59
C THR A 281 -7.68 45.08 41.41
N SER A 282 -7.03 45.28 40.27
CA SER A 282 -6.22 46.44 39.93
C SER A 282 -6.05 46.50 38.40
N PRO A 283 -5.79 47.68 37.80
CA PRO A 283 -5.43 47.76 36.39
C PRO A 283 -4.18 46.94 36.09
N GLY A 284 -4.21 46.17 35.02
CA GLY A 284 -3.15 45.23 34.68
C GLY A 284 -3.21 44.75 33.24
N TYR A 285 -2.47 43.69 32.96
CA TYR A 285 -2.43 43.09 31.63
C TYR A 285 -2.22 41.58 31.68
N LEU A 286 -2.58 40.93 30.59
CA LEU A 286 -2.25 39.55 30.28
C LEU A 286 -1.26 39.50 29.10
N THR A 287 -0.39 38.50 29.09
CA THR A 287 0.51 38.18 27.96
C THR A 287 0.36 36.71 27.61
N ALA A 288 -0.11 36.41 26.39
CA ALA A 288 -0.18 35.06 25.87
C ALA A 288 0.97 34.78 24.88
N TYR A 289 1.63 33.64 25.03
CA TYR A 289 2.81 33.27 24.26
C TYR A 289 2.97 31.74 24.16
N PRO A 290 3.73 31.21 23.18
CA PRO A 290 3.95 29.77 23.06
C PRO A 290 4.74 29.21 24.24
N LYS A 291 4.41 28.01 24.73
CA LYS A 291 5.22 27.32 25.75
C LYS A 291 6.63 27.03 25.23
N GLY A 292 7.62 27.17 26.10
CA GLY A 292 9.04 27.01 25.75
C GLY A 292 9.68 28.27 25.16
N VAL A 293 8.92 29.35 24.95
CA VAL A 293 9.43 30.67 24.60
C VAL A 293 9.53 31.52 25.88
N SER A 294 10.62 32.27 26.03
CA SER A 294 10.77 33.24 27.13
C SER A 294 9.63 34.26 27.09
N ARG A 295 9.01 34.55 28.25
CA ARG A 295 7.87 35.47 28.32
C ARG A 295 8.20 36.82 27.66
N PRO A 296 7.46 37.20 26.61
CA PRO A 296 7.67 38.49 25.95
C PRO A 296 7.24 39.68 26.82
N THR A 297 7.73 40.88 26.50
CA THR A 297 7.35 42.13 27.19
C THR A 297 6.04 42.73 26.67
N SER A 298 5.45 42.14 25.64
CA SER A 298 4.19 42.57 25.03
C SER A 298 2.98 42.20 25.88
N SER A 299 1.97 43.07 25.97
CA SER A 299 0.64 42.72 26.50
C SER A 299 -0.25 42.21 25.37
N SER A 300 -0.97 41.11 25.61
CA SER A 300 -2.04 40.61 24.75
C SER A 300 -3.40 41.19 25.12
N LEU A 301 -3.62 41.58 26.37
CA LEU A 301 -4.84 42.24 26.85
C LEU A 301 -4.46 43.22 27.95
N ASN A 302 -5.00 44.43 27.91
CA ASN A 302 -4.91 45.40 29.00
C ASN A 302 -6.30 45.55 29.61
N PHE A 303 -6.39 45.46 30.93
CA PHE A 303 -7.65 45.49 31.67
C PHE A 303 -7.61 46.53 32.79
N ARG A 304 -8.77 47.07 33.13
CA ARG A 304 -8.97 48.04 34.21
C ARG A 304 -9.99 47.53 35.23
N LEU A 305 -10.08 48.24 36.35
CA LEU A 305 -11.22 48.10 37.25
C LEU A 305 -12.52 48.50 36.55
N GLY A 306 -13.63 47.85 36.90
CA GLY A 306 -14.96 48.21 36.39
C GLY A 306 -15.54 47.27 35.33
N GLY A 307 -15.01 46.06 35.16
CA GLY A 307 -15.71 44.98 34.46
C GLY A 307 -14.81 44.06 33.61
N PRO A 308 -15.40 43.03 32.99
CA PRO A 308 -14.69 42.15 32.08
C PRO A 308 -14.10 42.91 30.90
N THR A 309 -12.84 42.64 30.55
CA THR A 309 -12.20 43.17 29.34
C THR A 309 -11.74 42.02 28.46
N ALA A 310 -11.98 42.11 27.15
CA ALA A 310 -11.60 41.07 26.18
C ALA A 310 -10.70 41.61 25.08
N ASN A 311 -9.78 40.76 24.60
CA ASN A 311 -9.00 41.02 23.39
C ASN A 311 -8.68 39.70 22.66
N GLY A 312 -8.77 39.73 21.34
CA GLY A 312 -8.36 38.62 20.48
C GLY A 312 -6.85 38.47 20.42
N ALA A 313 -6.34 37.25 20.29
CA ALA A 313 -4.92 36.99 20.11
C ALA A 313 -4.68 35.79 19.16
N ILE A 314 -3.67 35.93 18.30
CA ILE A 314 -3.07 34.80 17.59
C ILE A 314 -1.82 34.40 18.34
N VAL A 315 -1.79 33.16 18.83
CA VAL A 315 -0.70 32.66 19.67
C VAL A 315 -0.16 31.37 19.07
N GLY A 316 1.15 31.33 18.83
CA GLY A 316 1.82 30.11 18.42
C GLY A 316 1.66 29.01 19.48
N LEU A 317 1.57 27.76 19.05
CA LEU A 317 1.60 26.62 19.96
C LEU A 317 3.05 26.21 20.19
N GLY A 318 3.41 26.08 21.47
CA GLY A 318 4.74 25.70 21.91
C GLY A 318 4.93 24.19 22.02
N THR A 319 5.88 23.78 22.87
CA THR A 319 6.07 22.37 23.23
C THR A 319 4.76 21.77 23.76
N ASP A 320 4.48 20.52 23.41
CA ASP A 320 3.25 19.77 23.76
C ASP A 320 1.94 20.41 23.27
N GLY A 321 1.99 21.34 22.32
CA GLY A 321 0.80 22.02 21.80
C GLY A 321 0.18 22.98 22.83
N GLU A 322 0.99 23.58 23.71
CA GLU A 322 0.49 24.48 24.76
C GLU A 322 0.79 25.95 24.47
N ILE A 323 -0.05 26.82 25.03
CA ILE A 323 0.23 28.25 25.20
C ILE A 323 0.42 28.54 26.68
N CYS A 324 1.16 29.59 27.03
CA CYS A 324 1.24 30.13 28.37
C CYS A 324 0.61 31.52 28.42
N VAL A 325 -0.15 31.80 29.49
CA VAL A 325 -0.75 33.10 29.78
C VAL A 325 -0.20 33.61 31.09
N TYR A 326 0.50 34.74 31.03
CA TYR A 326 0.98 35.49 32.18
C TYR A 326 -0.04 36.54 32.60
N ALA A 327 -0.32 36.64 33.89
CA ALA A 327 -1.15 37.67 34.51
C ALA A 327 -0.29 38.63 35.33
N HIS A 328 -0.30 39.92 34.97
CA HIS A 328 0.44 40.94 35.70
C HIS A 328 -0.18 41.23 37.07
N GLU A 329 -1.51 41.42 37.11
CA GLU A 329 -2.30 41.64 38.34
C GLU A 329 -3.34 40.53 38.52
N PRO A 330 -3.85 40.30 39.75
CA PRO A 330 -4.85 39.27 40.02
C PRO A 330 -6.16 39.47 39.24
N THR A 331 -6.56 38.47 38.46
CA THR A 331 -7.80 38.47 37.67
C THR A 331 -8.26 37.04 37.43
N ASP A 332 -9.56 36.82 37.31
CA ASP A 332 -10.05 35.60 36.68
C ASP A 332 -9.72 35.63 35.18
N LEU A 333 -9.36 34.48 34.62
CA LEU A 333 -8.98 34.28 33.24
C LEU A 333 -9.99 33.37 32.54
N ILE A 334 -10.52 33.85 31.42
CA ILE A 334 -11.24 33.05 30.45
C ILE A 334 -10.42 32.98 29.15
N VAL A 335 -10.34 31.79 28.57
CA VAL A 335 -9.77 31.56 27.24
C VAL A 335 -10.80 30.85 26.38
N ASP A 336 -11.29 31.56 25.37
CA ASP A 336 -12.21 31.02 24.36
C ASP A 336 -11.42 30.75 23.06
N VAL A 337 -11.66 29.61 22.40
CA VAL A 337 -10.96 29.20 21.18
C VAL A 337 -11.90 29.29 19.97
N TYR A 338 -11.46 29.94 18.90
CA TYR A 338 -12.26 30.18 17.69
C TYR A 338 -11.75 29.40 16.47
N GLY A 339 -10.51 28.91 16.52
CA GLY A 339 -9.92 28.13 15.46
C GLY A 339 -8.41 28.01 15.59
N TYR A 340 -7.80 27.29 14.65
CA TYR A 340 -6.36 27.06 14.61
C TYR A 340 -5.78 27.31 13.22
N PHE A 341 -4.50 27.62 13.21
CA PHE A 341 -3.68 27.83 12.02
C PHE A 341 -2.78 26.62 11.79
N ASP A 342 -2.93 25.99 10.64
CA ASP A 342 -2.03 24.94 10.15
C ASP A 342 -0.82 25.53 9.41
N ALA A 343 0.04 24.65 8.88
CA ALA A 343 1.24 25.02 8.12
C ALA A 343 0.97 25.87 6.86
N GLN A 344 -0.28 26.04 6.44
CA GLN A 344 -0.68 26.78 5.24
C GLN A 344 -2.03 27.50 5.41
N SER A 345 -2.08 28.55 6.27
CA SER A 345 -3.15 29.58 6.39
C SER A 345 -3.09 30.77 5.43
N ASP A 346 -4.06 30.95 4.52
CA ASP A 346 -4.17 32.15 3.67
C ASP A 346 -5.05 33.19 4.33
N PHE A 347 -4.67 34.44 4.12
CA PHE A 347 -5.50 35.57 4.45
C PHE A 347 -5.57 36.48 3.22
N VAL A 348 -6.76 36.55 2.64
CA VAL A 348 -7.04 37.46 1.53
C VAL A 348 -7.44 38.80 2.12
N THR A 349 -6.52 39.76 2.03
CA THR A 349 -6.69 41.10 2.55
C THR A 349 -7.74 41.87 1.77
N LYS A 350 -8.42 42.77 2.48
CA LYS A 350 -9.27 43.80 1.93
C LYS A 350 -8.78 45.13 2.47
N THR A 351 -8.98 46.20 1.69
CA THR A 351 -8.95 47.53 2.31
C THR A 351 -10.05 47.54 3.38
N PRO A 352 -9.75 47.90 4.64
CA PRO A 352 -10.75 47.90 5.71
C PRO A 352 -12.01 48.65 5.28
N PHE A 353 -13.17 48.00 5.40
CA PHE A 353 -14.46 48.59 5.01
C PHE A 353 -15.53 48.30 6.05
N ARG A 354 -16.46 49.25 6.20
CA ARG A 354 -17.59 49.13 7.12
C ARG A 354 -18.68 48.25 6.53
N LYS A 355 -18.95 47.12 7.19
CA LYS A 355 -19.99 46.17 6.80
C LYS A 355 -21.32 46.45 7.49
N VAL A 356 -21.26 46.83 8.76
CA VAL A 356 -22.43 47.15 9.59
C VAL A 356 -22.14 48.44 10.34
N ASP A 357 -23.12 49.34 10.39
CA ASP A 357 -23.13 50.51 11.29
C ASP A 357 -24.55 50.81 11.73
N THR A 358 -24.98 50.28 12.87
CA THR A 358 -26.36 50.49 13.32
C THR A 358 -26.64 51.91 13.82
N ARG A 359 -25.66 52.82 13.80
CA ARG A 359 -25.88 54.25 14.11
C ARG A 359 -26.45 55.00 12.91
N THR A 360 -25.98 54.66 11.72
CA THR A 360 -26.34 55.35 10.47
C THR A 360 -27.30 54.52 9.61
N ALA A 361 -27.21 53.18 9.70
CA ALA A 361 -28.03 52.26 8.93
C ALA A 361 -28.35 51.01 9.76
N GLY A 362 -29.61 50.89 10.20
CA GLY A 362 -30.10 49.75 10.96
C GLY A 362 -30.64 50.12 12.34
N LYS A 363 -31.14 49.12 13.08
CA LYS A 363 -31.65 49.31 14.43
C LYS A 363 -30.54 49.05 15.45
N LYS A 364 -30.52 49.85 16.53
CA LYS A 364 -29.74 49.56 17.73
C LYS A 364 -30.04 48.12 18.17
N LEU A 365 -29.02 47.35 18.51
CA LEU A 365 -29.25 45.99 18.99
C LEU A 365 -30.00 46.07 20.32
N ALA A 366 -31.11 45.37 20.45
CA ALA A 366 -31.92 45.36 21.66
C ALA A 366 -31.32 44.43 22.73
N ASP A 367 -31.77 44.59 23.98
CA ASP A 367 -31.38 43.72 25.08
C ASP A 367 -31.67 42.26 24.74
N LYS A 368 -30.68 41.40 25.00
CA LYS A 368 -30.75 39.94 24.80
C LYS A 368 -31.21 39.53 23.39
N SER A 369 -30.92 40.34 22.37
CA SER A 369 -31.35 40.10 20.98
C SER A 369 -30.22 39.55 20.13
N THR A 370 -30.59 38.82 19.06
CA THR A 370 -29.66 38.34 18.03
C THR A 370 -30.05 38.91 16.68
N THR A 371 -29.07 39.41 15.93
CA THR A 371 -29.23 39.84 14.52
C THR A 371 -28.18 39.15 13.66
N CYS A 372 -28.58 38.62 12.50
CA CYS A 372 -27.65 37.96 11.57
C CYS A 372 -27.37 38.85 10.35
N TYR A 373 -26.11 38.88 9.93
CA TYR A 373 -25.62 39.71 8.84
C TYR A 373 -24.99 38.84 7.74
N LYS A 374 -25.42 39.07 6.50
CA LYS A 374 -24.87 38.42 5.31
C LYS A 374 -23.45 38.90 5.02
N ILE A 375 -22.49 37.99 5.00
CA ILE A 375 -21.06 38.27 4.81
C ILE A 375 -20.60 37.93 3.39
N THR A 376 -20.81 36.68 2.96
CA THR A 376 -20.40 36.25 1.62
C THR A 376 -21.27 36.87 0.55
N GLY A 377 -20.71 37.01 -0.66
CA GLY A 377 -21.36 37.71 -1.77
C GLY A 377 -21.36 39.23 -1.62
N THR A 378 -20.65 39.78 -0.62
CA THR A 378 -20.51 41.24 -0.43
C THR A 378 -19.04 41.65 -0.47
N ASN A 379 -18.73 42.81 -1.09
CA ASN A 379 -17.36 43.34 -1.24
C ASN A 379 -16.33 42.31 -1.74
N ASN A 380 -16.75 41.46 -2.68
CA ASN A 380 -15.93 40.38 -3.27
C ASN A 380 -15.41 39.39 -2.22
N ILE A 381 -16.18 39.10 -1.17
CA ILE A 381 -15.97 37.96 -0.27
C ILE A 381 -16.70 36.75 -0.91
N PRO A 382 -15.98 35.71 -1.35
CA PRO A 382 -16.59 34.58 -2.07
C PRO A 382 -17.47 33.73 -1.14
N SER A 383 -18.41 32.98 -1.72
CA SER A 383 -19.25 32.02 -0.99
C SER A 383 -18.45 30.89 -0.35
N SER A 384 -17.24 30.61 -0.85
CA SER A 384 -16.31 29.62 -0.30
C SER A 384 -15.56 30.09 0.94
N ALA A 385 -15.62 31.37 1.30
CA ALA A 385 -14.97 31.88 2.51
C ALA A 385 -15.62 31.25 3.76
N LYS A 386 -14.79 30.71 4.65
CA LYS A 386 -15.25 30.03 5.88
C LYS A 386 -15.10 30.89 7.13
N ALA A 387 -14.26 31.92 7.07
CA ALA A 387 -14.05 32.85 8.17
C ALA A 387 -13.61 34.23 7.67
N ILE A 388 -13.89 35.27 8.45
CA ILE A 388 -13.39 36.63 8.25
C ILE A 388 -12.55 37.08 9.45
N PHE A 389 -11.68 38.07 9.23
CA PHE A 389 -11.20 38.92 10.32
C PHE A 389 -11.96 40.25 10.29
N ALA A 390 -12.63 40.58 11.39
CA ALA A 390 -13.40 41.80 11.55
C ALA A 390 -13.05 42.50 12.86
N ASN A 391 -13.04 43.84 12.83
CA ASN A 391 -13.07 44.63 14.06
C ASN A 391 -14.52 44.92 14.44
N LEU A 392 -14.91 44.56 15.65
CA LEU A 392 -16.26 44.74 16.18
C LEU A 392 -16.26 45.90 17.17
N VAL A 393 -17.22 46.81 17.06
CA VAL A 393 -17.36 47.94 18.00
C VAL A 393 -18.77 47.95 18.59
N ALA A 394 -18.85 48.00 19.91
CA ALA A 394 -20.05 48.36 20.65
C ALA A 394 -19.95 49.83 21.07
N VAL A 395 -20.98 50.62 20.81
CA VAL A 395 -20.98 52.07 21.05
C VAL A 395 -22.35 52.55 21.53
N SER A 396 -22.35 53.56 22.40
CA SER A 396 -23.56 54.10 23.04
C SER A 396 -24.39 53.00 23.71
N ALA A 397 -23.72 52.13 24.47
CA ALA A 397 -24.36 51.06 25.22
C ALA A 397 -25.19 51.60 26.39
N ASN A 398 -26.34 50.98 26.68
CA ASN A 398 -27.20 51.37 27.79
C ASN A 398 -26.68 50.90 29.17
N GLY A 399 -25.62 50.11 29.19
CA GLY A 399 -25.04 49.54 30.41
C GLY A 399 -23.95 48.52 30.09
N PRO A 400 -23.34 47.92 31.13
CA PRO A 400 -22.41 46.81 30.98
C PRO A 400 -23.04 45.64 30.21
N GLY A 401 -22.30 45.05 29.28
CA GLY A 401 -22.78 43.99 28.42
C GLY A 401 -21.68 43.30 27.63
N HIS A 402 -22.07 42.37 26.77
CA HIS A 402 -21.16 41.73 25.84
C HIS A 402 -21.82 41.41 24.50
N ILE A 403 -20.98 41.27 23.47
CA ILE A 403 -21.34 40.72 22.17
C ILE A 403 -20.83 39.28 22.07
N SER A 404 -21.69 38.37 21.62
CA SER A 404 -21.29 37.05 21.10
C SER A 404 -21.51 37.03 19.59
N ALA A 405 -20.52 36.58 18.82
CA ALA A 405 -20.66 36.41 17.37
C ALA A 405 -20.39 34.95 16.99
N TYR A 406 -21.26 34.37 16.17
CA TYR A 406 -21.25 32.94 15.84
C TYR A 406 -21.88 32.71 14.46
N PRO A 407 -21.54 31.61 13.77
CA PRO A 407 -22.08 31.31 12.44
C PRO A 407 -23.60 31.09 12.48
N GLN A 408 -24.30 31.56 11.45
CA GLN A 408 -25.73 31.28 11.32
C GLN A 408 -25.99 29.78 11.21
N GLY A 409 -27.07 29.31 11.83
CA GLY A 409 -27.46 27.90 11.84
C GLY A 409 -26.91 27.11 13.02
N THR A 410 -26.15 27.73 13.93
CA THR A 410 -25.65 27.07 15.14
C THR A 410 -26.23 27.65 16.42
N LYS A 411 -26.15 26.86 17.51
CA LYS A 411 -26.50 27.33 18.85
C LYS A 411 -25.53 28.45 19.25
N ARG A 412 -26.06 29.51 19.88
CA ARG A 412 -25.26 30.59 20.46
C ARG A 412 -24.25 30.00 21.47
N PRO A 413 -22.94 30.26 21.32
CA PRO A 413 -21.94 29.81 22.27
C PRO A 413 -21.99 30.66 23.54
N GLU A 414 -21.42 30.14 24.63
CA GLU A 414 -21.27 30.89 25.90
C GLU A 414 -20.12 31.91 25.88
N THR A 415 -19.38 31.97 24.78
CA THR A 415 -18.23 32.85 24.58
C THR A 415 -18.66 34.29 24.31
N SER A 416 -17.90 35.26 24.80
CA SER A 416 -18.06 36.68 24.44
C SER A 416 -16.89 37.12 23.57
N VAL A 417 -17.18 37.72 22.42
CA VAL A 417 -16.14 38.33 21.57
C VAL A 417 -15.74 39.68 22.14
N LEU A 418 -16.69 40.50 22.57
CA LEU A 418 -16.45 41.88 23.02
C LEU A 418 -17.21 42.13 24.32
N ASN A 419 -16.57 42.72 25.32
CA ASN A 419 -17.21 43.14 26.57
C ASN A 419 -17.17 44.67 26.65
N TYR A 420 -18.31 45.32 26.89
CA TYR A 420 -18.45 46.77 26.84
C TYR A 420 -19.18 47.31 28.07
N ASN A 421 -18.93 48.58 28.36
CA ASN A 421 -19.59 49.37 29.40
C ASN A 421 -20.28 50.59 28.76
N ALA A 422 -21.04 51.34 29.57
CA ALA A 422 -21.70 52.58 29.13
C ALA A 422 -20.73 53.78 29.02
N ASP A 423 -19.47 53.63 29.41
CA ASP A 423 -18.49 54.71 29.51
C ASP A 423 -17.75 55.05 28.20
N GLY A 424 -17.95 54.26 27.14
CA GLY A 424 -17.46 54.63 25.82
C GLY A 424 -17.48 53.51 24.77
N PRO A 425 -17.13 53.84 23.53
CA PRO A 425 -16.98 52.84 22.47
C PRO A 425 -15.90 51.82 22.82
N THR A 426 -16.19 50.55 22.54
CA THR A 426 -15.32 49.43 22.87
C THR A 426 -15.12 48.59 21.62
N ALA A 427 -13.87 48.36 21.22
CA ALA A 427 -13.52 47.58 20.04
C ALA A 427 -12.79 46.28 20.39
N ASN A 428 -13.01 45.22 19.61
CA ASN A 428 -12.19 44.01 19.62
C ASN A 428 -12.11 43.39 18.21
N GLY A 429 -10.90 43.04 17.79
CA GLY A 429 -10.63 42.27 16.59
C GLY A 429 -11.02 40.80 16.80
N ALA A 430 -11.62 40.20 15.80
CA ALA A 430 -12.17 38.85 15.89
C ALA A 430 -12.01 38.09 14.58
N VAL A 431 -11.56 36.83 14.68
CA VAL A 431 -11.77 35.85 13.61
C VAL A 431 -13.14 35.21 13.82
N LEU A 432 -14.02 35.36 12.84
CA LEU A 432 -15.40 34.91 12.94
C LEU A 432 -15.69 33.85 11.87
N LYS A 433 -16.18 32.68 12.32
CA LYS A 433 -16.67 31.63 11.43
C LYS A 433 -17.95 32.08 10.74
N ILE A 434 -18.04 31.83 9.44
CA ILE A 434 -19.23 32.11 8.62
C ILE A 434 -20.10 30.85 8.58
N GLY A 435 -21.42 31.00 8.75
CA GLY A 435 -22.37 29.89 8.63
C GLY A 435 -22.61 29.47 7.18
N ASP A 436 -23.29 28.33 6.97
CA ASP A 436 -23.47 27.74 5.63
C ASP A 436 -24.27 28.65 4.68
N LYS A 437 -25.14 29.50 5.23
CA LYS A 437 -25.85 30.54 4.47
C LYS A 437 -24.99 31.77 4.15
N GLY A 438 -23.72 31.78 4.53
CA GLY A 438 -22.81 32.89 4.33
C GLY A 438 -22.99 34.04 5.32
N GLU A 439 -23.57 33.78 6.50
CA GLU A 439 -23.96 34.80 7.48
C GLU A 439 -23.30 34.58 8.86
N ILE A 440 -23.20 35.66 9.62
CA ILE A 440 -22.77 35.67 11.02
C ILE A 440 -23.88 36.27 11.86
N CYS A 441 -24.25 35.60 12.95
CA CYS A 441 -25.19 36.10 13.95
C CYS A 441 -24.45 36.77 15.10
N VAL A 442 -24.98 37.92 15.53
CA VAL A 442 -24.45 38.79 16.58
C VAL A 442 -25.51 38.92 17.65
N TYR A 443 -25.19 38.44 18.85
CA TYR A 443 -26.00 38.58 20.05
C TYR A 443 -25.48 39.73 20.90
N ALA A 444 -26.38 40.58 21.39
CA ALA A 444 -26.07 41.62 22.38
C ALA A 444 -26.76 41.31 23.71
N LEU A 445 -26.00 41.29 24.82
CA LEU A 445 -26.58 41.12 26.15
C LEU A 445 -27.37 42.37 26.57
N THR A 446 -26.76 43.54 26.39
CA THR A 446 -27.32 44.85 26.76
C THR A 446 -27.34 45.75 25.53
N SER A 447 -28.35 46.60 25.38
CA SER A 447 -28.59 47.34 24.15
C SER A 447 -27.41 48.24 23.81
N THR A 448 -26.97 48.19 22.55
CA THR A 448 -25.83 48.95 22.05
C THR A 448 -25.95 49.15 20.54
N HIS A 449 -25.36 50.23 20.02
CA HIS A 449 -25.09 50.30 18.60
C HIS A 449 -23.87 49.43 18.29
N PHE A 450 -23.88 48.83 17.10
CA PHE A 450 -22.92 47.84 16.68
C PHE A 450 -22.33 48.22 15.33
N ILE A 451 -21.01 48.11 15.25
CA ILE A 451 -20.24 48.34 14.03
C ILE A 451 -19.40 47.09 13.78
N MET A 452 -19.32 46.70 12.51
CA MET A 452 -18.43 45.64 12.03
C MET A 452 -17.64 46.15 10.85
N ASP A 453 -16.33 46.28 11.01
CA ASP A 453 -15.39 46.63 9.94
C ASP A 453 -14.62 45.36 9.53
N ILE A 454 -14.62 45.01 8.24
CA ILE A 454 -13.96 43.79 7.74
C ILE A 454 -12.63 44.17 7.09
N THR A 455 -11.56 43.45 7.46
CA THR A 455 -10.19 43.67 6.92
C THR A 455 -9.72 42.56 5.98
N GLY A 456 -10.44 41.44 5.93
CA GLY A 456 -10.14 40.34 5.03
C GLY A 456 -10.87 39.05 5.39
N TYR A 457 -10.60 38.00 4.61
CA TYR A 457 -11.18 36.68 4.81
C TYR A 457 -10.13 35.57 4.69
N PHE A 458 -10.38 34.46 5.35
CA PHE A 458 -9.54 33.27 5.28
C PHE A 458 -9.99 32.38 4.11
N ALA A 459 -9.02 31.99 3.29
CA ALA A 459 -9.18 31.12 2.13
C ALA A 459 -8.22 29.94 2.21
N ASP A 460 -8.44 28.92 1.38
CA ASP A 460 -7.51 27.82 1.22
C ASP A 460 -6.20 28.35 0.57
N GLY A 461 -5.03 28.25 1.24
CA GLY A 461 -3.74 28.73 0.71
C GLY A 461 -2.72 29.17 1.77
N THR A 462 -1.53 29.69 1.33
CA THR A 462 -0.30 30.24 1.99
C THR A 462 0.02 30.03 3.48
N SER A 463 1.25 30.25 3.97
CA SER A 463 1.63 29.96 5.37
C SER A 463 1.49 31.17 6.31
N PHE A 464 0.69 31.05 7.38
CA PHE A 464 0.86 31.91 8.56
C PHE A 464 2.12 31.46 9.31
N VAL A 465 3.02 32.41 9.53
CA VAL A 465 4.23 32.22 10.30
C VAL A 465 4.08 32.99 11.60
N ALA A 466 3.84 32.26 12.68
CA ALA A 466 3.93 32.81 14.02
C ALA A 466 5.40 33.11 14.32
N ILE A 467 5.69 34.34 14.74
CA ILE A 467 7.04 34.70 15.20
C ILE A 467 7.08 34.92 16.71
N GLY A 468 5.95 34.77 17.40
CA GLY A 468 5.81 35.18 18.80
C GLY A 468 5.56 36.68 18.88
N PRO A 469 4.99 37.20 19.98
CA PRO A 469 4.71 38.62 20.07
C PRO A 469 6.03 39.38 20.32
N HIS A 470 6.39 40.27 19.39
CA HIS A 470 7.59 41.10 19.48
C HIS A 470 7.24 42.59 19.36
N ARG A 471 7.79 43.41 20.26
CA ARG A 471 7.66 44.88 20.25
C ARG A 471 8.36 45.46 19.04
N LYS A 472 7.59 45.93 18.06
CA LYS A 472 8.11 46.59 16.85
C LYS A 472 8.32 48.07 17.07
N TYR A 473 7.42 48.73 17.80
CA TYR A 473 7.47 50.18 17.98
C TYR A 473 6.87 50.59 19.32
N ASP A 474 7.50 51.56 19.98
CA ASP A 474 7.07 52.11 21.25
C ASP A 474 7.21 53.63 21.24
N THR A 475 6.09 54.34 21.16
CA THR A 475 6.12 55.82 21.14
C THR A 475 6.55 56.43 22.47
N ARG A 476 6.50 55.69 23.59
CA ARG A 476 6.88 56.21 24.92
C ARG A 476 8.38 56.51 25.00
N THR A 477 9.18 55.81 24.21
CA THR A 477 10.64 55.99 24.14
C THR A 477 11.06 56.95 23.04
N VAL A 478 10.11 57.50 22.27
CA VAL A 478 10.40 58.32 21.08
C VAL A 478 9.68 59.67 21.19
N ARG A 479 8.36 59.70 21.06
CA ARG A 479 7.51 60.88 21.20
C ARG A 479 6.05 60.51 21.36
N LYS A 480 5.29 61.31 22.10
CA LYS A 480 3.82 61.21 22.12
C LYS A 480 3.25 61.64 20.76
N MET A 481 2.25 60.93 20.26
CA MET A 481 1.68 61.20 18.95
C MET A 481 0.58 62.25 19.07
N THR A 482 0.66 63.31 18.28
CA THR A 482 -0.31 64.41 18.26
C THR A 482 -1.61 63.98 17.59
N ALA A 483 -2.75 64.46 18.11
CA ALA A 483 -4.06 64.28 17.49
C ALA A 483 -4.07 64.64 15.99
N GLY A 484 -4.75 63.83 15.17
CA GLY A 484 -4.88 64.06 13.73
C GLY A 484 -3.68 63.61 12.90
N THR A 485 -2.61 63.09 13.51
CA THR A 485 -1.41 62.65 12.80
C THR A 485 -1.38 61.15 12.58
N ALA A 486 -0.59 60.72 11.58
CA ALA A 486 -0.30 59.31 11.33
C ALA A 486 1.21 59.08 11.24
N GLN A 487 1.66 57.93 11.75
CA GLN A 487 3.05 57.47 11.63
C GLN A 487 3.08 56.16 10.86
N CYS A 488 3.89 56.12 9.80
CA CYS A 488 4.11 54.90 9.03
C CYS A 488 5.38 54.18 9.52
N ILE A 489 5.27 52.87 9.71
CA ILE A 489 6.29 52.01 10.32
C ILE A 489 6.55 50.84 9.38
N GLN A 490 7.82 50.60 9.04
CA GLN A 490 8.23 49.43 8.25
C GLN A 490 8.08 48.16 9.08
N VAL A 491 7.23 47.25 8.63
CA VAL A 491 6.95 45.97 9.31
C VAL A 491 7.56 44.78 8.58
N THR A 492 7.93 44.94 7.30
CA THR A 492 8.70 43.94 6.55
C THR A 492 10.20 44.08 6.81
N GLN A 493 10.97 43.05 6.45
CA GLN A 493 12.43 42.99 6.63
C GLN A 493 12.85 43.23 8.09
N TRP A 494 12.06 42.72 9.03
CA TRP A 494 12.30 42.85 10.46
C TRP A 494 11.99 41.52 11.15
N GLN A 495 12.87 41.05 12.03
CA GLN A 495 12.70 39.79 12.78
C GLN A 495 12.27 38.59 11.89
N GLY A 496 12.91 38.43 10.74
CA GLY A 496 12.63 37.34 9.81
C GLY A 496 11.37 37.51 8.94
N ILE A 497 10.64 38.63 9.04
CA ILE A 497 9.54 38.96 8.12
C ILE A 497 10.13 39.30 6.73
N PRO A 498 9.75 38.61 5.65
CA PRO A 498 10.24 38.87 4.30
C PRO A 498 9.90 40.27 3.77
N LYS A 499 10.57 40.67 2.67
CA LYS A 499 10.29 41.94 1.97
C LYS A 499 8.84 42.05 1.49
N THR A 500 8.26 40.94 1.03
CA THR A 500 6.89 40.86 0.52
C THR A 500 6.09 39.85 1.33
N VAL A 501 5.03 40.33 1.98
CA VAL A 501 4.08 39.54 2.76
C VAL A 501 2.67 40.01 2.44
N LYS A 502 1.68 39.12 2.50
CA LYS A 502 0.28 39.47 2.26
C LYS A 502 -0.29 40.33 3.39
N ALA A 503 -0.01 39.94 4.63
CA ALA A 503 -0.51 40.59 5.82
C ALA A 503 0.41 40.36 7.01
N VAL A 504 0.30 41.22 8.02
CA VAL A 504 0.91 41.06 9.34
C VAL A 504 -0.19 40.99 10.40
N ALA A 505 -0.05 40.06 11.35
CA ALA A 505 -0.86 40.01 12.57
C ALA A 505 -0.18 40.87 13.62
N ILE A 506 -0.92 41.82 14.17
CA ILE A 506 -0.41 42.79 15.13
C ILE A 506 -1.31 42.88 16.36
N ASN A 507 -0.74 43.40 17.43
CA ASN A 507 -1.47 43.93 18.57
C ASN A 507 -1.02 45.38 18.79
N VAL A 508 -1.95 46.32 18.85
CA VAL A 508 -1.67 47.74 19.07
C VAL A 508 -2.33 48.17 20.37
N ALA A 509 -1.61 48.90 21.22
CA ALA A 509 -2.18 49.43 22.45
C ALA A 509 -1.97 50.93 22.59
N SER A 510 -3.04 51.67 22.91
CA SER A 510 -2.97 53.08 23.30
C SER A 510 -2.56 53.20 24.77
N ILE A 511 -1.79 54.23 25.10
CA ILE A 511 -1.26 54.49 26.43
C ILE A 511 -1.38 55.98 26.73
N GLN A 512 -1.97 56.31 27.88
CA GLN A 512 -2.17 57.70 28.33
C GLN A 512 -2.78 58.64 27.25
N PRO A 513 -3.91 58.25 26.62
CA PRO A 513 -4.63 59.16 25.74
C PRO A 513 -5.14 60.37 26.52
N GLU A 514 -5.04 61.57 25.96
CA GLU A 514 -5.47 62.83 26.61
C GLU A 514 -6.99 63.04 26.59
N GLY A 515 -7.71 62.22 25.83
CA GLY A 515 -9.16 62.28 25.70
C GLY A 515 -9.70 61.01 25.02
N PRO A 516 -11.03 60.88 24.90
CA PRO A 516 -11.65 59.83 24.09
C PRO A 516 -11.17 59.88 22.64
N GLY A 517 -10.97 58.73 22.03
CA GLY A 517 -10.42 58.66 20.68
C GLY A 517 -10.31 57.25 20.12
N HIS A 518 -9.62 57.16 18.99
CA HIS A 518 -9.33 55.91 18.32
C HIS A 518 -7.97 55.91 17.62
N LEU A 519 -7.45 54.70 17.40
CA LEU A 519 -6.39 54.45 16.42
C LEU A 519 -6.99 53.83 15.15
N THR A 520 -6.42 54.16 14.00
CA THR A 520 -6.70 53.47 12.72
C THR A 520 -5.39 52.94 12.17
N VAL A 521 -5.31 51.62 11.94
CA VAL A 521 -4.16 50.96 11.32
C VAL A 521 -4.51 50.58 9.89
N TYR A 522 -3.67 50.97 8.93
CA TYR A 522 -3.94 50.78 7.50
C TYR A 522 -2.65 50.64 6.68
N PRO A 523 -2.71 50.07 5.46
CA PRO A 523 -1.56 50.01 4.56
C PRO A 523 -1.02 51.41 4.26
N SER A 524 0.29 51.59 4.15
CA SER A 524 0.81 52.85 3.63
C SER A 524 0.54 53.00 2.13
N GLY A 525 0.49 54.24 1.63
CA GLY A 525 0.23 54.53 0.22
C GLY A 525 -1.25 54.51 -0.18
N ILE A 526 -2.18 54.31 0.77
CA ILE A 526 -3.62 54.47 0.55
C ILE A 526 -4.19 55.62 1.39
N LYS A 527 -5.34 56.16 0.97
CA LYS A 527 -6.13 57.10 1.79
C LYS A 527 -6.56 56.38 3.08
N ARG A 528 -6.44 57.06 4.23
CA ARG A 528 -6.90 56.56 5.53
C ARG A 528 -8.37 56.09 5.42
N PRO A 529 -8.67 54.81 5.72
CA PRO A 529 -10.04 54.34 5.78
C PRO A 529 -10.83 55.01 6.91
N ASP A 530 -12.14 55.19 6.71
CA ASP A 530 -13.05 55.60 7.79
C ASP A 530 -13.43 54.38 8.63
N THR A 531 -12.46 53.80 9.33
CA THR A 531 -12.65 52.66 10.25
C THR A 531 -11.77 52.88 11.47
N SER A 532 -12.18 52.38 12.64
CA SER A 532 -11.28 52.33 13.81
C SER A 532 -10.68 50.94 13.95
N THR A 533 -9.44 50.86 14.42
CA THR A 533 -8.80 49.63 14.87
C THR A 533 -8.92 49.49 16.38
N LEU A 534 -8.76 50.57 17.15
CA LEU A 534 -8.87 50.56 18.61
C LEU A 534 -9.62 51.81 19.06
N ASN A 535 -10.50 51.70 20.05
CA ASN A 535 -11.23 52.81 20.64
C ASN A 535 -10.90 52.89 22.13
N TYR A 536 -10.67 54.10 22.65
CA TYR A 536 -10.24 54.32 24.04
C TYR A 536 -10.87 55.57 24.62
N ILE A 537 -10.92 55.65 25.95
CA ILE A 537 -11.25 56.86 26.72
C ILE A 537 -9.98 57.47 27.33
N SER A 538 -10.08 58.70 27.88
CA SER A 538 -8.93 59.39 28.49
C SER A 538 -8.25 58.55 29.57
N GLY A 539 -6.91 58.55 29.58
CA GLY A 539 -6.08 57.78 30.51
C GLY A 539 -6.10 56.25 30.34
N GLU A 540 -6.99 55.68 29.52
CA GLU A 540 -7.14 54.23 29.38
C GLU A 540 -5.97 53.60 28.60
N VAL A 541 -5.32 52.61 29.21
CA VAL A 541 -4.41 51.71 28.49
C VAL A 541 -5.25 50.58 27.90
N ARG A 542 -5.28 50.49 26.57
CA ARG A 542 -6.15 49.53 25.89
C ARG A 542 -5.46 48.94 24.68
N ALA A 543 -5.59 47.63 24.51
CA ALA A 543 -5.04 46.90 23.37
C ALA A 543 -6.15 46.40 22.45
N ASN A 544 -5.85 46.30 21.15
CA ASN A 544 -6.65 45.52 20.22
C ASN A 544 -5.75 44.82 19.19
N ASN A 545 -6.13 43.61 18.79
CA ASN A 545 -5.48 42.91 17.70
C ASN A 545 -5.99 43.35 16.32
N ALA A 546 -5.15 43.22 15.31
CA ALA A 546 -5.51 43.48 13.92
C ALA A 546 -4.71 42.61 12.95
N ILE A 547 -5.27 42.38 11.76
CA ILE A 547 -4.56 41.85 10.61
C ILE A 547 -4.57 42.94 9.53
N VAL A 548 -3.39 43.34 9.06
CA VAL A 548 -3.25 44.46 8.13
C VAL A 548 -2.28 44.11 7.00
N GLN A 549 -2.62 44.53 5.78
CA GLN A 549 -1.72 44.46 4.63
C GLN A 549 -0.66 45.56 4.71
N PRO A 550 0.64 45.26 4.61
CA PRO A 550 1.65 46.30 4.39
C PRO A 550 1.49 46.94 3.01
N GLY A 551 1.78 48.24 2.89
CA GLY A 551 1.86 48.93 1.60
C GLY A 551 2.98 48.36 0.72
N SER A 552 3.10 48.83 -0.53
CA SER A 552 4.12 48.35 -1.48
C SER A 552 5.56 48.57 -1.01
N ASN A 553 5.78 49.54 -0.11
CA ASN A 553 7.05 49.81 0.57
C ASN A 553 7.28 48.96 1.84
N GLY A 554 6.34 48.07 2.20
CA GLY A 554 6.42 47.26 3.42
C GLY A 554 5.96 47.95 4.71
N ASN A 555 5.38 49.15 4.62
CA ASN A 555 4.96 49.94 5.79
C ASN A 555 3.46 49.82 6.05
N ILE A 556 3.09 49.90 7.34
CA ILE A 556 1.73 50.19 7.80
C ILE A 556 1.71 51.57 8.46
N CYS A 557 0.60 52.28 8.38
CA CYS A 557 0.41 53.58 9.03
C CYS A 557 -0.57 53.45 10.20
N ILE A 558 -0.24 54.10 11.30
CA ILE A 558 -1.08 54.19 12.50
C ILE A 558 -1.47 55.66 12.69
N TYR A 559 -2.75 55.96 12.49
CA TYR A 559 -3.36 57.25 12.75
C TYR A 559 -3.89 57.32 14.18
N THR A 560 -3.80 58.48 14.82
CA THR A 560 -4.46 58.75 16.11
C THR A 560 -5.41 59.93 16.03
N SER A 561 -6.65 59.78 16.52
CA SER A 561 -7.62 60.88 16.57
C SER A 561 -7.35 61.85 17.72
N THR A 562 -6.67 61.38 18.76
CA THR A 562 -6.45 62.10 20.02
C THR A 562 -5.00 61.92 20.44
N THR A 563 -4.40 62.90 21.09
CA THR A 563 -3.00 62.82 21.51
C THR A 563 -2.80 61.63 22.47
N THR A 564 -1.88 60.72 22.14
CA THR A 564 -1.68 59.47 22.88
C THR A 564 -0.31 58.87 22.59
N HIS A 565 0.19 58.02 23.50
CA HIS A 565 1.20 57.04 23.14
C HIS A 565 0.52 55.80 22.56
N TYR A 566 1.19 55.10 21.65
CA TYR A 566 0.87 53.72 21.34
C TYR A 566 2.12 52.83 21.33
N VAL A 567 1.87 51.52 21.48
CA VAL A 567 2.84 50.46 21.25
C VAL A 567 2.31 49.51 20.18
N LEU A 568 3.21 48.99 19.35
CA LEU A 568 2.92 48.04 18.28
C LEU A 568 3.72 46.77 18.51
N ASP A 569 3.02 45.66 18.66
CA ASP A 569 3.57 44.30 18.70
C ASP A 569 3.19 43.55 17.42
N ILE A 570 4.10 42.74 16.89
CA ILE A 570 3.83 41.83 15.77
C ILE A 570 3.84 40.41 16.30
N THR A 571 2.79 39.63 15.99
CA THR A 571 2.63 38.23 16.45
C THR A 571 2.92 37.21 15.34
N GLY A 572 2.82 37.63 14.08
CA GLY A 572 3.07 36.77 12.92
C GLY A 572 2.78 37.47 11.60
N TYR A 573 2.99 36.74 10.50
CA TYR A 573 2.77 37.26 9.15
C TYR A 573 2.32 36.17 8.17
N TRP A 574 1.70 36.59 7.07
CA TRP A 574 1.29 35.72 5.96
C TRP A 574 2.26 35.87 4.79
N GLN A 575 2.99 34.82 4.45
CA GLN A 575 3.93 34.83 3.31
C GLN A 575 3.20 35.00 1.97
N GLN A 576 3.84 35.73 1.05
CA GLN A 576 3.36 35.91 -0.31
C GLN A 576 4.12 35.00 -1.29
N SER A 577 3.78 33.70 -1.37
CA SER A 577 4.11 32.84 -2.55
C SER A 577 3.66 31.38 -2.43
N SER A 578 3.21 30.84 -3.57
CA SER A 578 2.99 29.44 -4.02
C SER A 578 2.20 28.45 -3.13
N THR A 579 1.39 27.62 -3.80
CA THR A 579 0.58 26.51 -3.26
C THR A 579 1.27 25.75 -2.12
N GLY A 580 0.51 25.48 -1.05
CA GLY A 580 0.99 24.79 0.15
C GLY A 580 1.68 23.43 -0.10
N ASP A 581 2.49 22.97 0.86
CA ASP A 581 3.12 21.64 0.79
C ASP A 581 2.10 20.52 1.13
N PRO A 582 1.65 19.72 0.15
CA PRO A 582 0.72 18.61 0.37
C PRO A 582 1.34 17.44 1.18
N CYS A 583 2.64 17.49 1.47
CA CYS A 583 3.36 16.47 2.23
C CYS A 583 3.52 16.79 3.73
N ALA A 584 3.12 17.98 4.18
CA ALA A 584 3.23 18.34 5.59
C ALA A 584 2.45 17.35 6.49
N GLY A 585 3.09 16.74 7.48
CA GLY A 585 2.44 15.77 8.39
C GLY A 585 2.06 14.42 7.77
N VAL A 586 2.35 14.20 6.48
CA VAL A 586 2.25 12.87 5.85
C VAL A 586 3.45 12.03 6.29
N THR A 587 3.19 10.83 6.79
CA THR A 587 4.23 9.88 7.19
C THR A 587 4.23 8.67 6.26
N CYS A 588 5.29 8.48 5.47
CA CYS A 588 5.44 7.36 4.54
C CYS A 588 6.13 6.17 5.21
N LYS A 589 5.37 5.35 5.93
CA LYS A 589 5.85 4.15 6.67
C LYS A 589 5.20 2.84 6.24
N SER A 590 4.39 2.86 5.20
CA SER A 590 3.68 1.70 4.68
C SER A 590 4.15 1.46 3.24
N PRO A 591 5.34 0.87 3.04
CA PRO A 591 5.79 0.49 1.71
C PRO A 591 4.89 -0.62 1.13
N PRO A 592 4.81 -0.72 -0.20
CA PRO A 592 4.16 -1.86 -0.84
C PRO A 592 4.91 -3.17 -0.54
N PRO A 593 4.25 -4.34 -0.64
CA PRO A 593 4.91 -5.63 -0.52
C PRO A 593 5.91 -5.86 -1.66
N ALA A 594 6.94 -6.68 -1.38
CA ALA A 594 7.90 -7.12 -2.39
C ALA A 594 7.21 -7.89 -3.53
N VAL A 595 7.82 -7.88 -4.71
CA VAL A 595 7.21 -8.42 -5.92
C VAL A 595 8.22 -9.15 -6.81
N CYS A 596 7.82 -10.28 -7.38
CA CYS A 596 8.64 -11.03 -8.34
C CYS A 596 8.45 -10.50 -9.77
N THR A 597 9.55 -10.24 -10.47
CA THR A 597 9.58 -9.79 -11.87
C THR A 597 10.42 -10.74 -12.72
N GLY A 598 9.95 -11.04 -13.93
CA GLY A 598 10.65 -11.90 -14.90
C GLY A 598 11.02 -13.30 -14.37
N GLY A 599 10.26 -13.83 -13.39
CA GLY A 599 10.48 -15.16 -12.81
C GLY A 599 11.77 -15.34 -11.99
N LYS A 600 12.69 -14.36 -11.98
CA LYS A 600 13.98 -14.44 -11.28
C LYS A 600 14.32 -13.27 -10.39
N ASN A 601 13.68 -12.11 -10.51
CA ASN A 601 14.08 -10.93 -9.76
C ASN A 601 13.05 -10.59 -8.68
N LEU A 602 13.50 -10.46 -7.42
CA LEU A 602 12.70 -9.95 -6.31
C LEU A 602 12.97 -8.45 -6.17
N VAL A 603 11.92 -7.64 -6.33
CA VAL A 603 11.98 -6.19 -6.06
C VAL A 603 11.38 -5.91 -4.69
N SER A 604 12.15 -5.25 -3.83
CA SER A 604 11.75 -4.82 -2.48
C SER A 604 11.81 -3.30 -2.37
N TYR A 605 11.13 -2.74 -1.36
CA TYR A 605 11.04 -1.30 -1.13
C TYR A 605 11.57 -0.95 0.25
N ALA A 606 12.16 0.23 0.39
CA ALA A 606 12.65 0.74 1.66
C ALA A 606 11.52 0.83 2.71
N SER A 607 11.86 0.60 3.98
CA SER A 607 10.89 0.66 5.10
C SER A 607 10.30 2.05 5.32
N SER A 608 10.97 3.10 4.83
CA SER A 608 10.50 4.48 4.86
C SER A 608 10.58 5.11 3.46
N GLY A 609 9.60 5.96 3.16
CA GLY A 609 9.49 6.68 1.90
C GLY A 609 9.58 8.19 2.06
N THR A 610 9.63 8.90 0.94
CA THR A 610 9.56 10.37 0.88
C THR A 610 8.23 10.79 0.26
N CYS A 611 7.59 11.82 0.79
CA CYS A 611 6.40 12.38 0.17
C CYS A 611 6.81 13.47 -0.84
N LYS A 612 6.24 13.43 -2.04
CA LYS A 612 6.37 14.48 -3.05
C LYS A 612 4.99 14.75 -3.66
N ASN A 613 4.58 16.03 -3.69
CA ASN A 613 3.29 16.46 -4.25
C ASN A 613 2.06 15.70 -3.69
N GLY A 614 2.12 15.30 -2.42
CA GLY A 614 1.04 14.61 -1.73
C GLY A 614 1.03 13.09 -1.93
N VAL A 615 2.08 12.53 -2.53
CA VAL A 615 2.23 11.10 -2.87
C VAL A 615 3.49 10.53 -2.22
N CYS A 616 3.38 9.40 -1.53
CA CYS A 616 4.50 8.67 -0.95
C CYS A 616 5.24 7.86 -2.01
N LEU A 617 6.53 8.16 -2.17
CA LEU A 617 7.48 7.46 -3.02
C LEU A 617 8.43 6.63 -2.15
N TYR A 618 8.67 5.39 -2.53
CA TYR A 618 9.61 4.49 -1.84
C TYR A 618 10.69 4.07 -2.82
N THR A 619 11.95 4.14 -2.39
CA THR A 619 13.08 3.63 -3.17
C THR A 619 12.97 2.12 -3.27
N SER A 620 13.08 1.58 -4.48
CA SER A 620 13.08 0.14 -4.73
C SER A 620 14.51 -0.40 -4.90
N SER A 621 14.69 -1.67 -4.58
CA SER A 621 15.93 -2.42 -4.79
C SER A 621 15.60 -3.76 -5.42
N GLN A 622 16.41 -4.20 -6.38
CA GLN A 622 16.23 -5.48 -7.05
C GLN A 622 17.30 -6.48 -6.61
N LYS A 623 16.87 -7.70 -6.30
CA LYS A 623 17.73 -8.86 -6.05
C LYS A 623 17.41 -9.95 -7.05
N THR A 624 18.40 -10.48 -7.75
CA THR A 624 18.23 -11.68 -8.58
C THR A 624 18.26 -12.93 -7.68
N CYS A 625 17.27 -13.80 -7.84
CA CYS A 625 17.15 -15.07 -7.15
C CYS A 625 17.95 -16.15 -7.89
N ASP A 626 18.64 -16.99 -7.13
CA ASP A 626 19.54 -18.02 -7.68
C ASP A 626 18.82 -19.07 -8.53
N TYR A 627 17.55 -19.37 -8.20
CA TYR A 627 16.73 -20.32 -8.95
C TYR A 627 15.46 -19.69 -9.53
N GLN A 628 14.46 -19.38 -8.70
CA GLN A 628 13.23 -18.73 -9.16
C GLN A 628 12.70 -17.74 -8.11
N CYS A 629 12.03 -16.68 -8.54
CA CYS A 629 11.23 -15.82 -7.68
C CYS A 629 9.77 -16.22 -7.84
N SER A 630 9.14 -16.71 -6.78
CA SER A 630 7.70 -16.99 -6.77
C SER A 630 7.13 -16.76 -5.37
N GLY A 631 5.85 -16.39 -5.29
CA GLY A 631 5.20 -16.01 -4.03
C GLY A 631 5.83 -14.77 -3.36
N ASN A 632 6.35 -13.82 -4.13
CA ASN A 632 7.04 -12.61 -3.65
C ASN A 632 8.30 -12.90 -2.79
N LYS A 633 8.96 -14.03 -3.04
CA LYS A 633 10.20 -14.44 -2.37
C LYS A 633 11.12 -15.15 -3.36
N CYS A 634 12.42 -15.12 -3.08
CA CYS A 634 13.35 -16.01 -3.77
C CYS A 634 13.17 -17.43 -3.26
N ILE A 635 12.93 -18.36 -4.18
CA ILE A 635 12.83 -19.79 -3.93
C ILE A 635 14.12 -20.43 -4.45
N SER A 636 14.76 -21.24 -3.62
CA SER A 636 15.90 -22.08 -4.00
C SER A 636 15.46 -23.21 -4.92
N LYS A 637 16.39 -23.74 -5.73
CA LYS A 637 16.13 -24.90 -6.60
C LYS A 637 15.52 -26.05 -5.78
N PRO A 638 14.32 -26.58 -6.15
CA PRO A 638 13.82 -27.82 -5.61
C PRO A 638 14.88 -28.89 -5.82
N VAL A 639 15.34 -29.49 -4.73
CA VAL A 639 16.19 -30.67 -4.79
C VAL A 639 15.25 -31.79 -5.22
N THR A 640 15.31 -32.19 -6.50
CA THR A 640 14.74 -33.46 -6.94
C THR A 640 15.42 -34.57 -6.14
N PRO A 641 14.70 -35.41 -5.37
CA PRO A 641 15.32 -36.56 -4.73
C PRO A 641 15.75 -37.55 -5.83
N PRO A 642 17.02 -38.02 -5.85
CA PRO A 642 17.36 -39.18 -6.66
C PRO A 642 16.74 -40.44 -6.03
N PRO A 643 16.23 -41.40 -6.83
CA PRO A 643 15.91 -42.73 -6.34
C PRO A 643 17.16 -43.64 -6.32
N THR A 644 17.15 -44.57 -5.36
CA THR A 644 17.98 -45.77 -5.08
C THR A 644 19.11 -45.60 -4.07
N GLY A 645 18.90 -46.17 -2.87
CA GLY A 645 19.89 -46.27 -1.80
C GLY A 645 21.12 -47.08 -2.23
N VAL A 646 22.26 -46.39 -2.32
CA VAL A 646 23.58 -46.92 -2.66
C VAL A 646 24.28 -47.43 -1.40
N PHE A 647 25.09 -48.49 -1.54
CA PHE A 647 25.97 -48.97 -0.46
C PHE A 647 27.37 -48.38 -0.62
N HIS A 648 27.85 -47.67 0.41
CA HIS A 648 29.18 -47.09 0.50
C HIS A 648 30.05 -47.92 1.44
N ALA A 649 31.09 -48.56 0.90
CA ALA A 649 32.06 -49.32 1.69
C ALA A 649 32.91 -48.39 2.59
N ARG A 650 33.59 -48.96 3.61
CA ARG A 650 34.45 -48.17 4.52
C ARG A 650 35.48 -47.30 3.80
N THR A 651 35.98 -47.75 2.65
CA THR A 651 36.94 -47.02 1.80
C THR A 651 36.40 -45.70 1.25
N ALA A 652 35.07 -45.51 1.20
CA ALA A 652 34.44 -44.28 0.71
C ALA A 652 34.56 -43.09 1.69
N TRP A 653 34.84 -43.34 2.98
CA TRP A 653 34.86 -42.27 3.98
C TRP A 653 36.03 -42.35 4.98
N GLN A 654 36.49 -43.55 5.31
CA GLN A 654 37.49 -43.78 6.35
C GLN A 654 38.86 -43.27 5.90
N THR A 655 39.59 -42.60 6.79
CA THR A 655 41.00 -42.24 6.54
C THR A 655 41.93 -43.35 7.00
N SER A 656 43.10 -43.46 6.36
CA SER A 656 44.17 -44.40 6.77
C SER A 656 44.69 -44.11 8.19
N SER A 657 44.60 -42.85 8.64
CA SER A 657 45.05 -42.41 9.96
C SER A 657 44.19 -42.89 11.14
N GLN A 658 42.95 -43.30 10.90
CA GLN A 658 42.04 -43.75 11.98
C GLN A 658 41.18 -44.94 11.54
N PRO A 659 41.76 -46.14 11.46
CA PRO A 659 41.03 -47.29 10.98
C PRO A 659 39.90 -47.74 11.91
N ILE A 660 38.81 -48.25 11.34
CA ILE A 660 37.82 -49.00 12.12
C ILE A 660 38.44 -50.31 12.58
N GLN A 661 38.32 -50.57 13.88
CA GLN A 661 38.90 -51.73 14.56
C GLN A 661 37.93 -52.28 15.62
N GLY A 662 37.96 -53.59 15.80
CA GLY A 662 37.26 -54.24 16.89
C GLY A 662 37.37 -55.77 16.83
N PRO A 663 36.76 -56.47 17.80
CA PRO A 663 36.63 -57.92 17.76
C PRO A 663 35.73 -58.36 16.60
N ALA A 664 35.95 -59.56 16.07
CA ALA A 664 35.12 -60.13 15.01
C ALA A 664 33.65 -60.25 15.44
N MET A 665 32.73 -59.99 14.52
CA MET A 665 31.30 -60.26 14.70
C MET A 665 31.00 -61.74 14.39
N SER A 666 30.07 -62.34 15.14
CA SER A 666 29.45 -63.62 14.78
C SER A 666 28.02 -63.38 14.30
N LEU A 667 27.77 -63.65 13.01
CA LEU A 667 26.43 -63.51 12.43
C LEU A 667 25.43 -64.56 12.98
N SER A 668 25.94 -65.71 13.41
CA SER A 668 25.14 -66.78 14.04
C SER A 668 24.67 -66.46 15.46
N SER A 669 25.28 -65.47 16.11
CA SER A 669 24.90 -65.01 17.47
C SER A 669 23.94 -63.82 17.49
N LEU A 670 23.55 -63.28 16.33
CA LEU A 670 22.63 -62.14 16.27
C LEU A 670 21.23 -62.55 16.74
N GLU A 671 20.60 -61.67 17.53
CA GLU A 671 19.21 -61.78 17.99
C GLU A 671 18.38 -60.55 17.57
N TYR A 672 19.01 -59.39 17.39
CA TYR A 672 18.31 -58.15 17.03
C TYR A 672 19.14 -57.19 16.18
N ILE A 673 18.41 -56.31 15.48
CA ILE A 673 18.94 -55.16 14.76
C ILE A 673 18.52 -53.91 15.56
N THR A 674 19.50 -53.21 16.12
CA THR A 674 19.25 -52.06 17.00
C THR A 674 19.43 -50.75 16.25
N ILE A 675 18.38 -49.93 16.24
CA ILE A 675 18.40 -48.59 15.63
C ILE A 675 18.86 -47.56 16.66
N HIS A 676 19.76 -46.70 16.22
CA HIS A 676 20.32 -45.57 16.96
C HIS A 676 20.10 -44.26 16.23
N TYR A 677 20.20 -43.16 16.97
CA TYR A 677 20.44 -41.85 16.39
C TYR A 677 21.74 -41.26 16.93
N ASN A 678 22.16 -40.15 16.34
CA ASN A 678 23.46 -39.53 16.54
C ASN A 678 23.62 -38.63 17.79
N GLY A 679 22.58 -38.46 18.61
CA GLY A 679 22.66 -37.64 19.84
C GLY A 679 22.86 -36.13 19.60
N GLY A 680 21.79 -35.38 19.34
CA GLY A 680 21.81 -33.91 19.24
C GLY A 680 21.98 -33.35 17.82
N ASN A 681 22.19 -32.03 17.72
CA ASN A 681 22.18 -31.28 16.46
C ASN A 681 23.42 -31.58 15.60
N LEU A 682 23.28 -32.53 14.66
CA LEU A 682 24.26 -32.72 13.59
C LEU A 682 23.83 -31.91 12.37
N ASN A 683 24.74 -31.12 11.83
CA ASN A 683 24.52 -30.46 10.56
C ASN A 683 24.69 -31.49 9.43
N LEU A 684 23.57 -32.08 9.02
CA LEU A 684 23.57 -33.14 8.00
C LEU A 684 23.87 -32.60 6.60
N ASN A 685 23.62 -31.31 6.35
CA ASN A 685 23.59 -30.73 5.01
C ASN A 685 24.73 -29.72 4.77
N GLY A 686 25.86 -29.87 5.47
CA GLY A 686 27.01 -28.98 5.30
C GLY A 686 26.72 -27.48 5.51
N SER A 687 27.67 -26.62 5.13
CA SER A 687 27.52 -25.16 5.25
C SER A 687 26.59 -24.56 4.19
N ASP A 688 26.38 -25.27 3.09
CA ASP A 688 25.58 -24.85 1.92
C ASP A 688 24.11 -25.27 2.03
N GLY A 689 23.74 -25.97 3.10
CA GLY A 689 22.38 -26.41 3.39
C GLY A 689 21.90 -27.53 2.46
N LYS A 690 22.80 -28.19 1.72
CA LYS A 690 22.50 -29.33 0.86
C LYS A 690 23.17 -30.59 1.40
N TYR A 691 22.43 -31.69 1.38
CA TYR A 691 22.99 -32.99 1.70
C TYR A 691 23.75 -33.53 0.47
N GLN A 692 25.02 -33.89 0.65
CA GLN A 692 25.83 -34.61 -0.32
C GLN A 692 26.55 -35.80 0.36
N ASP A 693 26.82 -36.88 -0.37
CA ASP A 693 27.56 -38.04 0.12
C ASP A 693 28.88 -37.65 0.79
N THR A 694 29.57 -36.64 0.24
CA THR A 694 30.81 -36.09 0.78
C THR A 694 30.64 -35.48 2.16
N ASP A 695 29.50 -34.84 2.45
CA ASP A 695 29.18 -34.28 3.75
C ASP A 695 29.02 -35.40 4.78
N PHE A 696 28.38 -36.49 4.39
CA PHE A 696 28.16 -37.61 5.28
C PHE A 696 29.41 -38.44 5.53
N ALA A 697 30.24 -38.63 4.50
CA ALA A 697 31.59 -39.15 4.66
C ALA A 697 32.37 -38.31 5.69
N GLN A 698 32.25 -36.97 5.63
CA GLN A 698 32.88 -36.08 6.61
C GLN A 698 32.26 -36.18 8.01
N ILE A 699 30.94 -36.34 8.13
CA ILE A 699 30.25 -36.57 9.40
C ILE A 699 30.76 -37.86 10.04
N LEU A 700 30.89 -38.95 9.29
CA LEU A 700 31.43 -40.21 9.80
C LEU A 700 32.88 -40.06 10.26
N ARG A 701 33.72 -39.31 9.53
CA ARG A 701 35.09 -38.97 9.98
C ARG A 701 35.08 -38.16 11.27
N ASN A 702 34.18 -37.19 11.41
CA ASN A 702 34.06 -36.37 12.61
C ASN A 702 33.59 -37.20 13.81
N MET A 703 32.64 -38.11 13.62
CA MET A 703 32.17 -39.05 14.64
C MET A 703 33.28 -40.04 15.04
N GLN A 704 34.04 -40.57 14.08
CA GLN A 704 35.21 -41.42 14.34
C GLN A 704 36.25 -40.67 15.18
N ASN A 705 36.58 -39.43 14.81
CA ASN A 705 37.50 -38.57 15.56
C ASN A 705 37.03 -38.33 17.00
N ASP A 706 35.73 -38.12 17.22
CA ASP A 706 35.15 -37.99 18.56
C ASP A 706 35.28 -39.29 19.36
N TYR A 707 34.92 -40.43 18.76
CA TYR A 707 34.99 -41.74 19.41
C TYR A 707 36.42 -42.12 19.81
N VAL A 708 37.39 -41.91 18.91
CA VAL A 708 38.80 -42.20 19.20
C VAL A 708 39.32 -41.28 20.31
N ARG A 709 39.06 -39.97 20.22
CA ARG A 709 39.56 -39.00 21.22
C ARG A 709 38.90 -39.16 22.60
N ASN A 710 37.58 -39.29 22.63
CA ASN A 710 36.81 -39.18 23.88
C ASN A 710 36.39 -40.53 24.45
N ARG A 711 36.44 -41.62 23.67
CA ARG A 711 36.00 -42.95 24.10
C ARG A 711 37.07 -44.02 23.98
N GLY A 712 38.19 -43.73 23.32
CA GLY A 712 39.35 -44.63 23.22
C GLY A 712 39.14 -45.84 22.30
N TYR A 713 38.10 -45.85 21.45
CA TYR A 713 37.86 -46.90 20.46
C TYR A 713 37.21 -46.33 19.20
N SER A 714 37.29 -47.07 18.08
CA SER A 714 36.71 -46.66 16.80
C SER A 714 35.17 -46.63 16.80
N LEU A 715 34.54 -45.93 15.86
CA LEU A 715 33.08 -45.70 15.80
C LEU A 715 32.26 -46.98 16.01
N GLY A 716 31.30 -46.93 16.94
CA GLY A 716 30.68 -48.13 17.55
C GLY A 716 29.56 -48.82 16.77
N TYR A 717 29.12 -48.27 15.64
CA TYR A 717 27.96 -48.75 14.86
C TYR A 717 28.38 -49.69 13.74
N ASN A 718 27.46 -50.52 13.22
CA ASN A 718 27.76 -51.41 12.09
C ASN A 718 27.50 -50.75 10.74
N SER A 719 26.36 -50.09 10.60
CA SER A 719 26.00 -49.28 9.42
C SER A 719 25.45 -47.93 9.83
N ALA A 720 25.51 -46.97 8.92
CA ALA A 720 24.72 -45.75 8.97
C ALA A 720 23.77 -45.67 7.77
N VAL A 721 22.60 -45.07 7.95
CA VAL A 721 21.68 -44.75 6.84
C VAL A 721 21.56 -43.24 6.70
N ALA A 722 22.02 -42.72 5.59
CA ALA A 722 22.07 -41.30 5.28
C ALA A 722 20.68 -40.69 4.96
N PRO A 723 20.51 -39.35 5.05
CA PRO A 723 19.31 -38.62 4.61
C PRO A 723 18.79 -38.93 3.21
N ASP A 724 19.63 -39.32 2.27
CA ASP A 724 19.26 -39.76 0.92
C ASP A 724 18.84 -41.25 0.84
N GLY A 725 18.95 -41.98 1.94
CA GLY A 725 18.64 -43.41 2.03
C GLY A 725 19.83 -44.34 1.78
N ASP A 726 21.03 -43.80 1.57
CA ASP A 726 22.24 -44.59 1.31
C ASP A 726 22.73 -45.31 2.58
N GLU A 727 23.24 -46.53 2.41
CA GLU A 727 23.88 -47.29 3.47
C GLU A 727 25.38 -47.03 3.47
N TRP A 728 25.94 -46.65 4.62
CA TRP A 728 27.37 -46.45 4.81
C TRP A 728 27.92 -47.49 5.79
N GLU A 729 28.90 -48.27 5.35
CA GLU A 729 29.54 -49.28 6.19
C GLU A 729 30.43 -48.61 7.26
N ILE A 730 30.22 -48.96 8.53
CA ILE A 730 31.06 -48.49 9.65
C ILE A 730 31.90 -49.64 10.19
N ARG A 731 31.35 -50.53 11.01
CA ARG A 731 31.99 -51.78 11.44
C ARG A 731 31.65 -52.95 10.52
N GLY A 732 30.59 -52.81 9.73
CA GLY A 732 30.10 -53.81 8.82
C GLY A 732 29.77 -55.13 9.52
N GLN A 733 29.80 -56.21 8.76
CA GLN A 733 29.69 -57.59 9.27
C GLN A 733 31.01 -58.12 9.85
N GLN A 734 32.09 -57.36 9.73
CA GLN A 734 33.43 -57.79 10.10
C GLN A 734 33.66 -57.61 11.61
N TYR A 735 33.21 -56.49 12.17
CA TYR A 735 33.46 -56.17 13.58
C TYR A 735 32.18 -56.07 14.40
N ARG A 736 32.26 -56.58 15.63
CA ARG A 736 31.19 -56.50 16.62
C ARG A 736 30.83 -55.04 16.93
N ALA A 737 29.55 -54.78 17.12
CA ALA A 737 29.04 -53.51 17.62
C ALA A 737 29.71 -53.09 18.95
N ALA A 738 29.74 -51.78 19.20
CA ALA A 738 30.14 -51.19 20.47
C ALA A 738 29.18 -50.07 20.94
N SER A 739 28.04 -49.91 20.26
CA SER A 739 27.11 -48.79 20.44
C SER A 739 26.05 -48.98 21.53
N ASN A 740 25.79 -50.21 21.99
CA ASN A 740 24.77 -50.51 23.01
C ASN A 740 25.29 -50.43 24.46
N GLY A 741 26.53 -49.96 24.63
CA GLY A 741 27.16 -49.64 25.92
C GLY A 741 27.57 -50.81 26.83
N CYS A 742 27.18 -52.07 26.56
CA CYS A 742 27.72 -53.22 27.28
C CYS A 742 27.96 -54.42 26.35
N ARG A 743 28.92 -55.27 26.71
CA ARG A 743 29.36 -56.39 25.85
C ARG A 743 28.24 -57.39 25.57
N THR A 744 27.44 -57.75 26.59
CA THR A 744 26.37 -58.78 26.52
C THR A 744 25.29 -58.44 25.49
N VAL A 745 25.00 -57.15 25.31
CA VAL A 745 24.05 -56.65 24.31
C VAL A 745 24.72 -56.50 22.95
N ASN A 746 25.94 -55.98 22.90
CA ASN A 746 26.67 -55.75 21.66
C ASN A 746 27.02 -57.05 20.89
N ILE A 747 27.21 -58.19 21.56
CA ILE A 747 27.49 -59.49 20.89
C ILE A 747 26.27 -60.06 20.12
N LYS A 748 25.06 -59.62 20.45
CA LYS A 748 23.79 -60.09 19.89
C LYS A 748 23.19 -59.13 18.87
N ALA A 749 23.83 -57.98 18.64
CA ALA A 749 23.24 -56.87 17.91
C ALA A 749 23.99 -56.57 16.61
N TYR A 750 23.22 -56.31 15.55
CA TYR A 750 23.69 -55.48 14.44
C TYR A 750 23.14 -54.06 14.63
N THR A 751 23.99 -53.04 14.63
CA THR A 751 23.55 -51.68 15.01
C THR A 751 23.57 -50.72 13.83
N ILE A 752 22.46 -50.02 13.61
CA ILE A 752 22.28 -49.05 12.55
C ILE A 752 22.14 -47.67 13.18
N ILE A 753 22.97 -46.71 12.78
CA ILE A 753 22.76 -45.30 13.14
C ILE A 753 22.01 -44.58 12.03
N VAL A 754 20.92 -43.89 12.38
CA VAL A 754 20.17 -43.03 11.48
C VAL A 754 20.26 -41.60 12.00
N PRO A 755 20.92 -40.70 11.28
CA PRO A 755 21.13 -39.33 11.72
C PRO A 755 19.82 -38.54 11.66
N ILE A 756 19.60 -37.71 12.67
CA ILE A 756 18.47 -36.81 12.78
C ILE A 756 18.96 -35.42 13.19
N ALA A 757 18.28 -34.38 12.68
CA ALA A 757 18.66 -33.00 12.96
C ALA A 757 18.47 -32.61 14.44
N HIS A 758 17.47 -33.19 15.12
CA HIS A 758 17.21 -33.03 16.55
C HIS A 758 16.35 -34.20 17.06
N ILE A 759 16.25 -34.37 18.38
CA ILE A 759 15.61 -35.55 19.02
C ILE A 759 14.16 -35.83 18.58
N ASN A 760 13.40 -34.80 18.20
CA ASN A 760 12.00 -34.91 17.75
C ASN A 760 11.83 -34.96 16.23
N ALA A 761 12.93 -35.06 15.45
CA ALA A 761 12.83 -35.04 13.99
C ALA A 761 12.34 -36.39 13.48
N ASN A 762 11.42 -36.34 12.51
CA ASN A 762 11.01 -37.54 11.77
C ASN A 762 12.09 -37.91 10.75
N LEU A 763 12.21 -39.22 10.49
CA LEU A 763 12.96 -39.71 9.34
C LEU A 763 12.20 -39.37 8.05
N ASN A 764 12.94 -39.06 6.99
CA ASN A 764 12.34 -38.95 5.67
C ASN A 764 12.10 -40.34 5.04
N ALA A 765 11.35 -40.38 3.93
CA ALA A 765 11.00 -41.62 3.25
C ALA A 765 12.24 -42.41 2.77
N ALA A 766 13.29 -41.73 2.34
CA ALA A 766 14.51 -42.36 1.85
C ALA A 766 15.27 -43.05 2.98
N GLN A 767 15.41 -42.41 4.13
CA GLN A 767 15.98 -43.01 5.34
C GLN A 767 15.21 -44.25 5.80
N ILE A 768 13.88 -44.19 5.79
CA ILE A 768 13.04 -45.35 6.16
C ILE A 768 13.31 -46.52 5.19
N GLN A 769 13.37 -46.23 3.89
CA GLN A 769 13.66 -47.25 2.88
C GLN A 769 15.09 -47.79 2.99
N GLY A 770 16.08 -46.94 3.25
CA GLY A 770 17.46 -47.33 3.48
C GLY A 770 17.59 -48.29 4.66
N VAL A 771 16.93 -48.01 5.78
CA VAL A 771 16.91 -48.92 6.95
C VAL A 771 16.28 -50.26 6.58
N LYS A 772 15.17 -50.29 5.84
CA LYS A 772 14.57 -51.55 5.34
C LYS A 772 15.55 -52.38 4.51
N ASN A 773 16.31 -51.71 3.64
CA ASN A 773 17.31 -52.37 2.80
C ASN A 773 18.41 -53.02 3.65
N VAL A 774 18.93 -52.30 4.67
CA VAL A 774 19.92 -52.86 5.61
C VAL A 774 19.34 -54.06 6.37
N VAL A 775 18.13 -53.93 6.91
CA VAL A 775 17.46 -55.02 7.65
C VAL A 775 17.33 -56.28 6.80
N LYS A 776 16.87 -56.13 5.55
CA LYS A 776 16.76 -57.23 4.58
C LYS A 776 18.11 -57.91 4.34
N ARG A 777 19.17 -57.10 4.10
CA ARG A 777 20.54 -57.59 3.87
C ARG A 777 21.09 -58.36 5.06
N ILE A 778 20.97 -57.83 6.27
CA ILE A 778 21.52 -58.46 7.48
C ILE A 778 20.79 -59.74 7.85
N ARG A 779 19.46 -59.79 7.69
CA ARG A 779 18.70 -61.05 7.91
C ARG A 779 19.12 -62.13 6.91
N ALA A 780 19.36 -61.77 5.65
CA ALA A 780 19.87 -62.71 4.65
C ALA A 780 21.26 -63.24 5.02
N LEU A 781 22.18 -62.37 5.44
CA LEU A 781 23.53 -62.74 5.87
C LEU A 781 23.53 -63.60 7.14
N ALA A 782 22.70 -63.28 8.13
CA ALA A 782 22.57 -64.08 9.33
C ALA A 782 22.04 -65.50 9.01
N LYS A 783 21.03 -65.59 8.14
CA LYS A 783 20.49 -66.88 7.67
C LYS A 783 21.56 -67.70 6.93
N ALA A 784 22.34 -67.06 6.05
CA ALA A 784 23.44 -67.71 5.34
C ALA A 784 24.54 -68.22 6.29
N ALA A 785 24.73 -67.56 7.44
CA ALA A 785 25.64 -67.97 8.51
C ALA A 785 25.04 -69.01 9.49
N GLY A 786 23.91 -69.64 9.15
CA GLY A 786 23.25 -70.67 9.96
C GLY A 786 22.40 -70.12 11.12
N ASN A 787 22.09 -68.83 11.16
CA ASN A 787 21.19 -68.25 12.14
C ASN A 787 19.72 -68.39 11.72
N ASN A 788 19.00 -69.35 12.31
CA ASN A 788 17.57 -69.56 12.04
C ASN A 788 16.65 -68.66 12.88
N ARG A 789 17.19 -67.75 13.72
CA ARG A 789 16.38 -66.83 14.54
C ARG A 789 15.80 -65.69 13.71
N LYS A 790 14.59 -65.26 14.05
CA LYS A 790 14.06 -63.98 13.56
C LYS A 790 14.79 -62.84 14.26
N LEU A 791 15.54 -62.03 13.51
CA LEU A 791 16.18 -60.84 14.06
C LEU A 791 15.15 -59.73 14.27
N TYR A 792 14.86 -59.40 15.54
CA TYR A 792 13.91 -58.35 15.90
C TYR A 792 14.51 -56.96 15.72
N ILE A 793 13.71 -56.00 15.26
CA ILE A 793 14.12 -54.60 15.18
C ILE A 793 13.77 -53.93 16.51
N ASN A 794 14.74 -53.31 17.17
CA ASN A 794 14.55 -52.60 18.43
C ASN A 794 15.29 -51.26 18.46
N GLY A 795 14.98 -50.43 19.45
CA GLY A 795 15.69 -49.19 19.72
C GLY A 795 16.79 -49.41 20.76
N HIS A 796 17.83 -48.57 20.74
CA HIS A 796 18.90 -48.63 21.74
C HIS A 796 18.38 -48.63 23.19
N GLY A 797 17.38 -47.81 23.51
CA GLY A 797 16.78 -47.75 24.84
C GLY A 797 16.14 -49.05 25.31
N ASP A 798 15.66 -49.88 24.38
CA ASP A 798 15.00 -51.15 24.70
C ASP A 798 16.02 -52.21 25.16
N VAL A 799 17.23 -52.17 24.60
CA VAL A 799 18.31 -53.11 24.94
C VAL A 799 19.25 -52.59 26.01
N ARG A 800 19.44 -51.27 26.11
CA ARG A 800 20.38 -50.67 27.06
C ARG A 800 19.99 -50.94 28.51
N ALA A 801 18.69 -50.95 28.81
CA ALA A 801 18.17 -51.29 30.14
C ALA A 801 18.52 -52.73 30.59
N THR A 802 18.89 -53.62 29.66
CA THR A 802 19.30 -55.00 29.95
C THR A 802 20.80 -55.13 30.27
N CYS A 803 21.57 -54.05 30.18
CA CYS A 803 22.96 -54.04 30.62
C CYS A 803 23.07 -54.23 32.14
N PRO A 804 24.18 -54.79 32.66
CA PRO A 804 24.36 -54.99 34.10
C PRO A 804 24.23 -53.72 34.94
N ASP A 805 24.59 -52.56 34.37
CA ASP A 805 24.46 -51.25 35.01
C ASP A 805 23.03 -50.70 35.05
N LYS A 806 22.08 -51.37 34.36
CA LYS A 806 20.67 -50.98 34.18
C LYS A 806 20.45 -49.53 33.75
N SER A 807 21.46 -48.92 33.13
CA SER A 807 21.36 -47.52 32.70
C SER A 807 20.36 -47.36 31.55
N GLY A 808 19.63 -46.25 31.53
CA GLY A 808 18.70 -45.91 30.45
C GLY A 808 19.34 -45.07 29.36
N THR A 809 18.65 -44.92 28.22
CA THR A 809 19.03 -43.94 27.19
C THR A 809 17.82 -43.38 26.43
N ALA A 810 17.90 -42.09 26.09
CA ALA A 810 16.92 -41.43 25.22
C ALA A 810 17.00 -41.88 23.76
N CYS A 811 18.05 -42.60 23.36
CA CYS A 811 18.18 -43.25 22.04
C CYS A 811 17.14 -44.38 21.85
N PRO A 812 16.45 -44.49 20.70
CA PRO A 812 16.65 -43.78 19.44
C PRO A 812 15.85 -42.46 19.26
N GLY A 813 15.22 -41.94 20.31
CA GLY A 813 14.32 -40.79 20.23
C GLY A 813 12.86 -41.18 19.92
N PRO A 814 11.87 -40.33 20.23
CA PRO A 814 10.45 -40.66 20.14
C PRO A 814 9.98 -40.98 18.72
N ALA A 815 10.45 -40.25 17.70
CA ALA A 815 10.04 -40.46 16.31
C ALA A 815 10.47 -41.84 15.78
N ILE A 816 11.72 -42.24 16.03
CA ILE A 816 12.24 -43.55 15.60
C ILE A 816 11.58 -44.69 16.39
N ARG A 817 11.32 -44.51 17.69
CA ARG A 817 10.57 -45.50 18.49
C ARG A 817 9.17 -45.75 17.92
N ALA A 818 8.48 -44.69 17.48
CA ALA A 818 7.17 -44.83 16.85
C ALA A 818 7.23 -45.65 15.55
N LEU A 819 8.25 -45.44 14.72
CA LEU A 819 8.48 -46.20 13.48
C LEU A 819 8.82 -47.68 13.74
N ILE A 820 9.58 -47.97 14.80
CA ILE A 820 9.84 -49.36 15.22
C ILE A 820 8.53 -50.02 15.65
N LYS A 821 7.74 -49.35 16.51
CA LYS A 821 6.47 -49.88 17.02
C LYS A 821 5.44 -50.12 15.92
N SER A 822 5.43 -49.28 14.88
CA SER A 822 4.51 -49.44 13.74
C SER A 822 4.97 -50.50 12.72
N GLY A 823 6.17 -51.07 12.88
CA GLY A 823 6.73 -52.00 11.90
C GLY A 823 7.23 -51.32 10.63
N ALA A 824 7.42 -50.00 10.62
CA ALA A 824 7.81 -49.25 9.43
C ALA A 824 9.20 -49.62 8.88
N PHE A 825 10.05 -50.30 9.66
CA PHE A 825 11.35 -50.80 9.22
C PHE A 825 11.36 -52.27 8.78
N GLU A 826 10.20 -52.95 8.84
CA GLU A 826 10.09 -54.28 8.26
C GLU A 826 10.09 -54.17 6.72
N PRO A 827 10.96 -54.93 6.03
CA PRO A 827 11.14 -54.85 4.58
C PRO A 827 10.01 -55.49 3.77
#